data_AF-A0AAD2CKQ7-F1
#
_entry.id   AF-A0AAD2CKQ7-F1
#
_cell.length_a   1.000
_cell.length_b   1.000
_cell.length_c   1.000
_cell.angle_alpha   90.00
_cell.angle_beta   90.00
_cell.angle_gamma   90.00
#
_symmetry.space_group_name_H-M   'P 1'
#
loop_
_entity.id
_entity.type
_entity.pdbx_description
1 polymer ?
#
loop_
_entity_poly.entity_id
_entity_poly.type
_entity_poly.pdbx_seq_one_letter_code
_entity_poly.pdbx_strand_id
1 'polypeptide(L)'
;MWMSKSWIRASSFSSSTKFARLTSGSTYSIGRGAVANSKQRHPDLKRLSSSLVTAANDTTVTITDKQGNTPLKRQQPSASSVRCMSSSEMVDEPRESMAFDVLIVGGGPSGLSASIRLKQLNPELSVCVIDKGSEIGAHILSGNVFDPKALHELLPDLKDNWTEEFQSSQGANATAVKKDEFKVLTETGSYTIPNILLPGQLHNDGNYILSLSQLCRWLATQAEELGVEVYPGFAASEVLLEAGGVKGIATRDVGLAKDGTPKETFERGMELHAKQTLFAEGARGSCSEFLMDHFDLRQDGIMPQTFGLGIKEVWEVPEENLQPGLVQHTLGWPLQSSPTSDVFGGSFLYHLEPNMVLVGLVVGLDYANPYLNPYQEFQRWKTHPSIAPHLEGGTCISYGARVLNEGGFHAIPKLTFPGGALIGCSAGFLNAVKIKGTHTAIKSGMLAAEAIVEEMGDGDSIAETGELPEDHIPQEVASYASKIESSWVHDELYEVRNCHQAFAKWGIGAGLAYTGLAAHLLKGKEPWTLDHTTPDSKTTKEAKDFEPIDYPSPDGKLTFDLLTNLQRSGTYHAEDQPAHLRIKPELAEFAESISIKDFSGPEQRFCPAAVYEYVEDAEEQKKKLVINAQNCVHCKCCSIKMPGEYIDWTVPEGGGGPQYQVM
;
A
#
# COMPACT_ATOMS: atom_id res chain seq x y z
N MET A 1 41.04 23.03 -36.74
CA MET A 1 42.26 23.75 -37.16
C MET A 1 42.79 24.47 -35.93
N TRP A 2 43.97 24.05 -35.43
CA TRP A 2 44.84 24.65 -34.38
C TRP A 2 44.30 24.68 -32.93
N MET A 3 44.70 23.77 -32.01
CA MET A 3 45.96 23.65 -31.20
C MET A 3 46.07 24.74 -30.10
N SER A 4 46.20 24.42 -28.80
CA SER A 4 47.32 23.73 -28.08
C SER A 4 46.84 23.31 -26.65
N LYS A 5 47.13 22.16 -26.01
CA LYS A 5 48.38 21.53 -25.46
C LYS A 5 49.25 22.52 -24.66
N SER A 6 49.70 22.35 -23.41
CA SER A 6 50.05 21.20 -22.52
C SER A 6 50.55 21.81 -21.17
N TRP A 7 50.52 21.18 -19.98
CA TRP A 7 51.59 20.41 -19.29
C TRP A 7 51.15 20.19 -17.81
N ILE A 8 50.89 18.96 -17.36
CA ILE A 8 51.67 18.10 -16.41
C ILE A 8 52.29 18.78 -15.17
N ARG A 9 51.80 18.43 -13.96
CA ARG A 9 52.63 17.84 -12.88
C ARG A 9 51.78 17.15 -11.80
N ALA A 10 52.21 15.93 -11.48
CA ALA A 10 51.69 15.07 -10.44
C ALA A 10 52.28 15.41 -9.07
N SER A 11 51.51 15.14 -8.00
CA SER A 11 52.07 14.77 -6.70
C SER A 11 51.12 13.81 -6.00
N SER A 12 51.58 12.56 -5.94
CA SER A 12 51.11 11.46 -5.10
C SER A 12 51.16 11.82 -3.61
N PHE A 13 50.09 11.52 -2.87
CA PHE A 13 50.20 11.18 -1.45
C PHE A 13 49.36 9.94 -1.17
N SER A 14 50.06 8.83 -0.96
CA SER A 14 49.56 7.60 -0.39
C SER A 14 49.56 7.73 1.13
N SER A 15 48.43 7.45 1.78
CA SER A 15 48.43 7.08 3.20
C SER A 15 47.49 5.89 3.38
N SER A 16 48.09 4.72 3.34
CA SER A 16 47.56 3.47 3.84
C SER A 16 47.41 3.53 5.35
N THR A 17 46.19 3.43 5.87
CA THR A 17 45.97 3.17 7.30
C THR A 17 45.29 1.80 7.43
N LYS A 18 46.11 0.81 7.80
CA LYS A 18 45.66 -0.52 8.22
C LYS A 18 44.90 -0.37 9.53
N PHE A 19 43.61 -0.72 9.56
CA PHE A 19 42.92 -1.00 10.81
C PHE A 19 43.09 -2.47 11.16
N ALA A 20 43.74 -2.70 12.29
CA ALA A 20 43.98 -4.01 12.87
C ALA A 20 42.69 -4.53 13.54
N ARG A 21 42.32 -5.77 13.20
CA ARG A 21 41.39 -6.61 13.95
C ARG A 21 41.88 -6.77 15.39
N LEU A 22 41.10 -6.32 16.35
CA LEU A 22 41.18 -6.76 17.74
C LEU A 22 40.02 -7.73 18.00
N THR A 23 40.38 -9.01 18.07
CA THR A 23 39.54 -10.08 18.59
C THR A 23 39.61 -10.05 20.12
N SER A 24 38.50 -9.76 20.78
CA SER A 24 38.30 -10.10 22.20
C SER A 24 36.96 -10.81 22.34
N GLY A 25 37.04 -12.11 22.62
CA GLY A 25 35.89 -12.94 22.92
C GLY A 25 35.31 -12.62 24.29
N SER A 26 33.99 -12.67 24.38
CA SER A 26 33.28 -13.04 25.59
C SER A 26 31.98 -13.72 25.17
N THR A 27 32.05 -15.04 25.11
CA THR A 27 30.90 -15.95 25.00
C THR A 27 30.09 -15.88 26.30
N TYR A 28 28.86 -15.39 26.23
CA TYR A 28 27.84 -15.66 27.23
C TYR A 28 26.83 -16.64 26.64
N SER A 29 26.93 -17.90 27.06
CA SER A 29 25.94 -18.93 26.84
C SER A 29 24.81 -18.77 27.86
N ILE A 30 23.61 -18.41 27.42
CA ILE A 30 22.39 -18.56 28.22
C ILE A 30 21.64 -19.77 27.68
N GLY A 31 21.47 -20.75 28.56
CA GLY A 31 20.93 -22.06 28.26
C GLY A 31 19.45 -22.02 27.86
N ARG A 32 19.13 -22.84 26.85
CA ARG A 32 17.78 -23.23 26.49
C ARG A 32 17.14 -24.01 27.64
N GLY A 33 16.13 -23.42 28.27
CA GLY A 33 15.19 -24.13 29.14
C GLY A 33 13.97 -24.56 28.33
N ALA A 34 13.86 -25.85 28.04
CA ALA A 34 12.66 -26.46 27.50
C ALA A 34 11.54 -26.44 28.55
N VAL A 35 10.35 -25.96 28.20
CA VAL A 35 9.13 -26.21 28.99
C VAL A 35 8.19 -27.05 28.15
N ALA A 36 7.95 -28.25 28.65
CA ALA A 36 7.12 -29.28 28.07
C ALA A 36 5.63 -28.94 28.22
N ASN A 37 4.89 -29.31 27.17
CA ASN A 37 3.46 -29.56 27.15
C ASN A 37 2.95 -30.28 28.41
N SER A 38 1.91 -29.73 29.05
CA SER A 38 0.92 -30.56 29.76
C SER A 38 -0.49 -30.09 29.44
N LYS A 39 -1.13 -30.85 28.56
CA LYS A 39 -2.59 -30.91 28.42
C LYS A 39 -3.13 -31.63 29.65
N GLN A 40 -4.07 -31.02 30.37
CA GLN A 40 -5.06 -31.78 31.14
C GLN A 40 -6.40 -31.04 31.17
N ARG A 41 -7.35 -31.60 30.40
CA ARG A 41 -8.79 -31.35 30.49
C ARG A 41 -9.35 -32.19 31.64
N HIS A 42 -10.35 -31.68 32.35
CA HIS A 42 -11.49 -32.42 32.91
C HIS A 42 -12.62 -31.44 33.32
N PRO A 43 -13.88 -31.88 33.47
CA PRO A 43 -14.99 -31.31 32.72
C PRO A 43 -16.12 -30.70 33.58
N ASP A 44 -17.06 -30.05 32.87
CA ASP A 44 -18.49 -29.91 33.14
C ASP A 44 -19.00 -29.54 34.55
N LEU A 45 -19.63 -28.37 34.65
CA LEU A 45 -20.86 -28.21 35.43
C LEU A 45 -21.80 -27.19 34.77
N LYS A 46 -23.00 -27.67 34.44
CA LYS A 46 -24.12 -26.96 33.81
C LYS A 46 -24.89 -26.10 34.82
N ARG A 47 -25.40 -24.98 34.29
CA ARG A 47 -26.69 -24.29 34.54
C ARG A 47 -27.12 -24.04 35.98
N LEU A 48 -27.40 -22.76 36.27
CA LEU A 48 -28.70 -22.33 36.81
C LEU A 48 -29.01 -20.90 36.34
N SER A 49 -30.28 -20.68 36.08
CA SER A 49 -30.91 -19.55 35.40
C SER A 49 -31.45 -18.49 36.36
N SER A 50 -31.88 -17.38 35.73
CA SER A 50 -32.98 -16.46 36.10
C SER A 50 -32.73 -15.35 37.14
N SER A 51 -32.57 -14.14 36.58
CA SER A 51 -33.34 -12.90 36.84
C SER A 51 -33.76 -12.53 38.26
N LEU A 52 -33.36 -11.32 38.71
CA LEU A 52 -34.26 -10.30 39.28
C LEU A 52 -33.52 -8.97 39.51
N VAL A 53 -34.09 -7.91 38.93
CA VAL A 53 -33.86 -6.51 39.25
C VAL A 53 -34.71 -6.16 40.47
N THR A 54 -34.14 -5.58 41.52
CA THR A 54 -34.80 -4.55 42.36
C THR A 54 -33.80 -3.83 43.27
N ALA A 55 -34.09 -2.54 43.45
CA ALA A 55 -33.30 -1.53 44.14
C ALA A 55 -33.46 -1.55 45.68
N ALA A 56 -32.57 -0.78 46.32
CA ALA A 56 -32.73 -0.04 47.58
C ALA A 56 -32.58 -0.82 48.91
N ASN A 57 -31.52 -0.55 49.68
CA ASN A 57 -31.51 0.51 50.71
C ASN A 57 -30.31 0.38 51.66
N ASP A 58 -29.74 1.53 52.01
CA ASP A 58 -28.82 1.74 53.12
C ASP A 58 -29.32 1.10 54.41
N THR A 59 -28.45 0.35 55.08
CA THR A 59 -28.61 0.07 56.52
C THR A 59 -27.26 0.00 57.22
N THR A 60 -26.94 1.11 57.89
CA THR A 60 -25.78 1.26 58.78
C THR A 60 -25.99 0.42 60.03
N VAL A 61 -25.18 -0.62 60.23
CA VAL A 61 -25.15 -1.39 61.49
C VAL A 61 -24.11 -0.74 62.41
N THR A 62 -24.58 -0.15 63.51
CA THR A 62 -23.72 0.41 64.56
C THR A 62 -23.54 -0.62 65.66
N ILE A 63 -22.31 -1.09 65.88
CA ILE A 63 -21.95 -1.88 67.09
C ILE A 63 -21.06 -1.00 67.95
N THR A 64 -21.52 -0.71 69.17
CA THR A 64 -20.78 0.00 70.21
C THR A 64 -19.97 -0.99 71.05
N ASP A 65 -18.66 -0.76 71.18
CA ASP A 65 -17.85 -1.38 72.23
C ASP A 65 -17.64 -0.40 73.40
N LYS A 66 -17.81 -0.94 74.60
CA LYS A 66 -17.69 -0.32 75.91
C LYS A 66 -16.22 -0.27 76.32
N GLN A 67 -15.52 0.77 75.90
CA GLN A 67 -14.31 1.25 76.58
C GLN A 67 -14.07 2.70 76.14
N GLY A 68 -14.32 3.64 77.05
CA GLY A 68 -14.27 5.07 76.81
C GLY A 68 -12.86 5.61 76.56
N ASN A 69 -12.33 5.36 75.36
CA ASN A 69 -11.16 6.03 74.80
C ASN A 69 -11.52 6.67 73.46
N THR A 70 -11.22 7.96 73.34
CA THR A 70 -11.40 8.75 72.11
C THR A 70 -10.50 8.19 71.00
N PRO A 71 -11.04 7.78 69.84
CA PRO A 71 -10.19 7.36 68.72
C PRO A 71 -9.60 8.60 68.06
N LEU A 72 -8.27 8.60 67.91
CA LEU A 72 -7.52 9.51 67.03
C LEU A 72 -8.20 9.55 65.64
N LYS A 73 -8.51 10.76 65.16
CA LYS A 73 -8.94 11.00 63.77
C LYS A 73 -7.82 10.53 62.84
N ARG A 74 -7.91 9.29 62.35
CA ARG A 74 -7.22 8.87 61.15
C ARG A 74 -7.88 9.64 60.01
N GLN A 75 -7.17 10.61 59.42
CA GLN A 75 -7.56 11.14 58.12
C GLN A 75 -7.66 9.95 57.18
N GLN A 76 -8.88 9.61 56.77
CA GLN A 76 -9.05 8.83 55.56
C GLN A 76 -8.33 9.60 54.45
N PRO A 77 -7.49 8.98 53.61
CA PRO A 77 -7.18 9.62 52.34
C PRO A 77 -8.53 9.93 51.71
N SER A 78 -8.75 11.19 51.34
CA SER A 78 -9.89 11.53 50.52
C SER A 78 -9.91 10.51 49.40
N ALA A 79 -11.00 9.74 49.30
CA ALA A 79 -11.28 9.04 48.07
C ALA A 79 -11.30 10.15 47.02
N SER A 80 -10.19 10.33 46.31
CA SER A 80 -10.23 10.96 45.01
C SER A 80 -11.23 10.11 44.28
N SER A 81 -12.45 10.62 44.13
CA SER A 81 -13.40 10.06 43.20
C SER A 81 -12.62 9.96 41.90
N VAL A 82 -12.19 8.75 41.54
CA VAL A 82 -11.79 8.45 40.18
C VAL A 82 -13.09 8.66 39.41
N ARG A 83 -13.27 9.90 38.94
CA ARG A 83 -14.40 10.27 38.13
C ARG A 83 -14.17 9.50 36.84
N CYS A 84 -14.97 8.46 36.60
CA CYS A 84 -15.04 7.89 35.25
C CYS A 84 -15.35 9.05 34.32
N MET A 85 -14.37 9.38 33.47
CA MET A 85 -14.53 10.43 32.48
C MET A 85 -15.67 10.02 31.56
N SER A 86 -16.49 10.99 31.17
CA SER A 86 -17.50 10.75 30.15
C SER A 86 -16.82 10.42 28.82
N SER A 87 -17.52 9.72 27.93
CA SER A 87 -17.01 9.39 26.60
C SER A 87 -16.57 10.62 25.80
N SER A 88 -17.22 11.77 25.98
CA SER A 88 -16.78 13.04 25.40
C SER A 88 -15.46 13.52 26.00
N GLU A 89 -15.34 13.49 27.33
CA GLU A 89 -14.12 13.93 28.03
C GLU A 89 -12.89 13.08 27.66
N MET A 90 -13.06 11.78 27.34
CA MET A 90 -11.95 10.91 26.90
C MET A 90 -11.46 11.24 25.49
N VAL A 91 -12.37 11.60 24.58
CA VAL A 91 -12.02 11.96 23.20
C VAL A 91 -11.40 13.36 23.12
N ASP A 92 -11.72 14.23 24.09
CA ASP A 92 -11.19 15.59 24.20
C ASP A 92 -9.82 15.66 24.92
N GLU A 93 -9.26 14.54 25.37
CA GLU A 93 -7.91 14.53 25.98
C GLU A 93 -6.82 14.91 24.95
N PRO A 94 -5.80 15.68 25.39
CA PRO A 94 -4.66 15.99 24.55
C PRO A 94 -3.91 14.70 24.20
N ARG A 95 -3.48 14.60 22.94
CA ARG A 95 -2.68 13.46 22.47
C ARG A 95 -1.25 13.59 23.00
N GLU A 96 -0.62 12.46 23.29
CA GLU A 96 0.84 12.44 23.45
C GLU A 96 1.49 12.80 22.11
N SER A 97 2.69 13.38 22.16
CA SER A 97 3.40 13.82 20.96
C SER A 97 4.88 13.43 20.98
N MET A 98 5.42 13.16 19.79
CA MET A 98 6.84 12.97 19.52
C MET A 98 7.25 13.86 18.35
N ALA A 99 8.51 14.30 18.32
CA ALA A 99 9.04 15.13 17.25
C ALA A 99 10.18 14.43 16.50
N PHE A 100 10.28 14.68 15.19
CA PHE A 100 11.33 14.18 14.32
C PHE A 100 11.87 15.28 13.39
N ASP A 101 13.08 15.11 12.86
CA ASP A 101 13.51 15.97 11.75
C ASP A 101 12.71 15.62 10.50
N VAL A 102 12.55 14.33 10.21
CA VAL A 102 11.74 13.85 9.08
C VAL A 102 10.82 12.70 9.50
N LEU A 103 9.53 12.86 9.23
CA LEU A 103 8.53 11.81 9.36
C LEU A 103 8.17 11.26 7.97
N ILE A 104 8.01 9.95 7.87
CA ILE A 104 7.66 9.26 6.63
C ILE A 104 6.42 8.40 6.87
N VAL A 105 5.35 8.69 6.12
CA VAL A 105 4.07 7.97 6.22
C VAL A 105 4.01 6.89 5.15
N GLY A 106 4.33 5.66 5.53
CA GLY A 106 4.30 4.46 4.69
C GLY A 106 5.67 3.80 4.50
N GLY A 107 5.81 2.56 4.97
CA GLY A 107 6.99 1.72 4.84
C GLY A 107 7.04 0.91 3.54
N GLY A 108 6.64 1.54 2.43
CA GLY A 108 6.81 1.00 1.08
C GLY A 108 8.20 1.32 0.49
N PRO A 109 8.46 0.94 -0.77
CA PRO A 109 9.77 1.14 -1.41
C PRO A 109 10.23 2.60 -1.40
N SER A 110 9.34 3.56 -1.66
CA SER A 110 9.68 4.99 -1.63
C SER A 110 10.00 5.48 -0.22
N GLY A 111 9.19 5.13 0.78
CA GLY A 111 9.40 5.58 2.16
C GLY A 111 10.70 5.04 2.77
N LEU A 112 10.95 3.74 2.61
CA LEU A 112 12.17 3.11 3.11
C LEU A 112 13.42 3.60 2.36
N SER A 113 13.33 3.82 1.05
CA SER A 113 14.46 4.40 0.31
C SER A 113 14.77 5.85 0.72
N ALA A 114 13.73 6.65 1.03
CA ALA A 114 13.91 8.00 1.54
C ALA A 114 14.59 7.98 2.91
N SER A 115 14.15 7.12 3.83
CA SER A 115 14.73 7.03 5.17
C SER A 115 16.20 6.60 5.14
N ILE A 116 16.53 5.59 4.32
CA ILE A 116 17.92 5.15 4.09
C ILE A 116 18.75 6.31 3.54
N ARG A 117 18.28 6.99 2.48
CA ARG A 117 19.03 8.08 1.84
C ARG A 117 19.21 9.27 2.78
N LEU A 118 18.21 9.62 3.61
CA LEU A 118 18.35 10.66 4.63
C LEU A 118 19.51 10.35 5.58
N LYS A 119 19.55 9.13 6.15
CA LYS A 119 20.62 8.72 7.07
C LYS A 119 21.98 8.57 6.40
N GLN A 120 22.03 8.20 5.12
CA GLN A 120 23.28 8.19 4.33
C GLN A 120 23.85 9.60 4.14
N LEU A 121 22.99 10.61 3.97
CA LEU A 121 23.39 12.00 3.74
C LEU A 121 23.71 12.72 5.06
N ASN A 122 22.91 12.48 6.11
CA ASN A 122 23.10 13.05 7.43
C ASN A 122 22.69 12.03 8.52
N PRO A 123 23.66 11.34 9.14
CA PRO A 123 23.40 10.33 10.17
C PRO A 123 22.71 10.85 11.44
N GLU A 124 22.87 12.14 11.74
CA GLU A 124 22.38 12.77 12.97
C GLU A 124 20.88 13.08 12.92
N LEU A 125 20.25 13.07 11.73
CA LEU A 125 18.83 13.37 11.60
C LEU A 125 17.96 12.37 12.37
N SER A 126 16.99 12.86 13.12
CA SER A 126 15.92 12.02 13.68
C SER A 126 14.91 11.68 12.58
N VAL A 127 14.83 10.41 12.17
CA VAL A 127 13.99 9.96 11.05
C VAL A 127 13.07 8.83 11.51
N CYS A 128 11.77 9.03 11.30
CA CYS A 128 10.73 8.08 11.66
C CYS A 128 9.95 7.61 10.44
N VAL A 129 9.73 6.30 10.32
CA VAL A 129 8.85 5.68 9.33
C VAL A 129 7.71 5.00 10.06
N ILE A 130 6.47 5.39 9.76
CA ILE A 130 5.28 4.67 10.25
C ILE A 130 4.64 3.85 9.14
N ASP A 131 4.09 2.69 9.47
CA ASP A 131 3.29 1.88 8.56
C ASP A 131 2.05 1.31 9.25
N LYS A 132 0.94 1.28 8.53
CA LYS A 132 -0.32 0.72 9.03
C LYS A 132 -0.32 -0.80 9.15
N GLY A 133 0.52 -1.51 8.41
CA GLY A 133 0.65 -2.96 8.48
C GLY A 133 1.20 -3.39 9.83
N SER A 134 0.77 -4.55 10.33
CA SER A 134 1.27 -5.16 11.59
C SER A 134 2.79 -5.33 11.62
N GLU A 135 3.39 -5.48 10.45
CA GLU A 135 4.82 -5.46 10.18
C GLU A 135 5.05 -4.79 8.81
N ILE A 136 6.27 -4.34 8.56
CA ILE A 136 6.66 -3.88 7.22
C ILE A 136 6.47 -5.03 6.22
N GLY A 137 5.90 -4.72 5.05
CA GLY A 137 5.63 -5.71 4.02
C GLY A 137 4.23 -6.33 4.08
N ALA A 138 3.54 -6.32 5.23
CA ALA A 138 2.23 -6.97 5.40
C ALA A 138 1.15 -6.43 4.44
N HIS A 139 1.26 -5.16 4.05
CA HIS A 139 0.32 -4.49 3.13
C HIS A 139 0.91 -4.22 1.73
N ILE A 140 2.07 -4.79 1.42
CA ILE A 140 2.74 -4.64 0.13
C ILE A 140 2.30 -5.75 -0.81
N LEU A 141 1.89 -5.36 -2.02
CA LEU A 141 1.46 -6.29 -3.06
C LEU A 141 1.96 -5.82 -4.43
N SER A 142 2.63 -6.72 -5.15
CA SER A 142 3.03 -6.50 -6.55
C SER A 142 3.34 -7.82 -7.24
N GLY A 143 3.06 -7.94 -8.55
CA GLY A 143 3.61 -9.06 -9.34
C GLY A 143 5.14 -9.04 -9.34
N ASN A 144 5.70 -7.83 -9.43
CA ASN A 144 7.11 -7.45 -9.30
C ASN A 144 8.15 -8.20 -10.15
N VAL A 145 8.25 -7.77 -11.41
CA VAL A 145 9.52 -7.82 -12.15
C VAL A 145 10.30 -6.55 -11.81
N PHE A 146 11.28 -6.71 -10.94
CA PHE A 146 12.06 -5.66 -10.30
C PHE A 146 13.21 -5.16 -11.19
N ASP A 147 13.21 -3.87 -11.48
CA ASP A 147 14.34 -3.16 -12.10
C ASP A 147 15.29 -2.68 -10.98
N PRO A 148 16.52 -3.24 -10.89
CA PRO A 148 17.41 -2.97 -9.77
C PRO A 148 18.13 -1.62 -9.87
N LYS A 149 17.94 -0.84 -10.95
CA LYS A 149 18.67 0.41 -11.21
C LYS A 149 18.68 1.36 -10.01
N ALA A 150 17.51 1.66 -9.45
CA ALA A 150 17.39 2.58 -8.32
C ALA A 150 17.94 1.99 -7.02
N LEU A 151 17.83 0.67 -6.84
CA LEU A 151 18.44 -0.01 -5.68
C LEU A 151 19.96 0.06 -5.73
N HIS A 152 20.55 -0.10 -6.91
CA HIS A 152 22.00 0.07 -7.12
C HIS A 152 22.46 1.51 -6.87
N GLU A 153 21.62 2.51 -7.14
CA GLU A 153 21.90 3.90 -6.77
C GLU A 153 21.76 4.14 -5.25
N LEU A 154 20.82 3.46 -4.60
CA LEU A 154 20.55 3.57 -3.15
C LEU A 154 21.64 2.89 -2.31
N LEU A 155 22.01 1.66 -2.68
CA LEU A 155 22.95 0.77 -1.98
C LEU A 155 24.10 0.37 -2.93
N PRO A 156 24.97 1.31 -3.32
CA PRO A 156 26.01 1.05 -4.31
C PRO A 156 27.01 -0.03 -3.86
N ASP A 157 27.28 -0.13 -2.57
CA ASP A 157 28.23 -1.11 -2.01
C ASP A 157 27.71 -2.56 -2.08
N LEU A 158 26.39 -2.74 -2.19
CA LEU A 158 25.75 -4.05 -2.32
C LEU A 158 25.41 -4.41 -3.78
N LYS A 159 25.74 -3.54 -4.75
CA LYS A 159 25.32 -3.69 -6.14
C LYS A 159 25.63 -5.07 -6.73
N ASP A 160 26.79 -5.63 -6.39
CA ASP A 160 27.28 -6.90 -6.95
C ASP A 160 26.84 -8.15 -6.16
N ASN A 161 26.22 -8.00 -4.98
CA ASN A 161 25.84 -9.11 -4.10
C ASN A 161 24.52 -8.92 -3.32
N TRP A 162 23.69 -7.95 -3.70
CA TRP A 162 22.43 -7.64 -3.01
C TRP A 162 21.47 -8.82 -3.02
N THR A 163 21.52 -9.69 -4.05
CA THR A 163 20.68 -10.88 -4.14
C THR A 163 21.03 -11.93 -3.08
N GLU A 164 22.33 -12.12 -2.82
CA GLU A 164 22.84 -13.01 -1.78
C GLU A 164 22.52 -12.45 -0.39
N GLU A 165 22.67 -11.14 -0.21
CA GLU A 165 22.31 -10.46 1.04
C GLU A 165 20.80 -10.58 1.32
N PHE A 166 19.98 -10.31 0.30
CA PHE A 166 18.52 -10.46 0.36
C PHE A 166 18.10 -11.89 0.72
N GLN A 167 18.74 -12.89 0.12
CA GLN A 167 18.48 -14.30 0.41
C GLN A 167 18.93 -14.67 1.83
N SER A 168 20.11 -14.24 2.24
CA SER A 168 20.67 -14.59 3.54
C SER A 168 19.94 -13.94 4.72
N SER A 169 19.42 -12.72 4.52
CA SER A 169 18.73 -11.94 5.55
C SER A 169 17.25 -12.32 5.70
N GLN A 170 16.52 -12.53 4.58
CA GLN A 170 15.07 -12.77 4.60
C GLN A 170 14.67 -14.21 4.26
N GLY A 171 15.61 -15.05 3.80
CA GLY A 171 15.28 -16.35 3.19
C GLY A 171 14.51 -16.20 1.87
N ALA A 172 14.56 -15.01 1.25
CA ALA A 172 13.80 -14.63 0.07
C ALA A 172 14.66 -14.71 -1.19
N ASN A 173 14.11 -15.21 -2.30
CA ASN A 173 14.86 -15.29 -3.55
C ASN A 173 14.57 -14.11 -4.47
N ALA A 174 15.58 -13.75 -5.25
CA ALA A 174 15.44 -12.90 -6.43
C ALA A 174 15.95 -13.70 -7.65
N THR A 175 15.06 -14.09 -8.55
CA THR A 175 15.41 -14.88 -9.73
C THR A 175 15.58 -13.95 -10.92
N ALA A 176 16.79 -13.91 -11.49
CA ALA A 176 17.05 -13.13 -12.70
C ALA A 176 16.13 -13.57 -13.84
N VAL A 177 15.57 -12.60 -14.58
CA VAL A 177 14.74 -12.89 -15.75
C VAL A 177 15.60 -13.51 -16.85
N LYS A 178 15.14 -14.64 -17.39
CA LYS A 178 15.82 -15.41 -18.45
C LYS A 178 15.02 -15.43 -19.75
N LYS A 179 13.70 -15.23 -19.67
CA LYS A 179 12.81 -15.32 -20.83
C LYS A 179 11.62 -14.39 -20.66
N ASP A 180 11.41 -13.54 -21.65
CA ASP A 180 10.24 -12.68 -21.78
C ASP A 180 9.30 -13.18 -22.87
N GLU A 181 8.03 -13.35 -22.52
CA GLU A 181 6.94 -13.68 -23.44
C GLU A 181 5.81 -12.67 -23.33
N PHE A 182 5.32 -12.20 -24.47
CA PHE A 182 4.10 -11.42 -24.55
C PHE A 182 3.09 -12.13 -25.45
N LYS A 183 1.92 -12.48 -24.93
CA LYS A 183 0.92 -13.27 -25.65
C LYS A 183 -0.39 -12.51 -25.81
N VAL A 184 -1.03 -12.69 -26.96
CA VAL A 184 -2.43 -12.33 -27.18
C VAL A 184 -3.25 -13.62 -27.09
N LEU A 185 -4.21 -13.66 -26.18
CA LEU A 185 -5.07 -14.81 -25.92
C LEU A 185 -6.38 -14.68 -26.69
N THR A 186 -6.79 -15.76 -27.33
CA THR A 186 -8.20 -16.02 -27.64
C THR A 186 -8.76 -16.93 -26.54
N GLU A 187 -10.04 -17.32 -26.61
CA GLU A 187 -10.61 -18.22 -25.60
C GLU A 187 -9.93 -19.60 -25.53
N THR A 188 -9.40 -20.08 -26.66
CA THR A 188 -8.88 -21.45 -26.79
C THR A 188 -7.41 -21.52 -27.22
N GLY A 189 -6.78 -20.39 -27.49
CA GLY A 189 -5.45 -20.33 -28.09
C GLY A 189 -4.69 -19.07 -27.73
N SER A 190 -3.42 -19.03 -28.12
CA SER A 190 -2.57 -17.86 -27.89
C SER A 190 -1.59 -17.64 -29.02
N TYR A 191 -1.23 -16.38 -29.23
CA TYR A 191 -0.23 -15.96 -30.19
C TYR A 191 0.85 -15.17 -29.47
N THR A 192 2.11 -15.57 -29.62
CA THR A 192 3.23 -14.82 -29.04
C THR A 192 3.62 -13.68 -29.97
N ILE A 193 3.70 -12.46 -29.44
CA ILE A 193 4.25 -11.31 -30.15
C ILE A 193 5.77 -11.42 -30.10
N PRO A 194 6.47 -11.42 -31.26
CA PRO A 194 7.93 -11.40 -31.27
C PRO A 194 8.49 -10.19 -30.51
N ASN A 195 9.44 -10.42 -29.58
CA ASN A 195 9.98 -9.38 -28.70
C ASN A 195 10.56 -8.17 -29.45
N ILE A 196 11.04 -8.35 -30.69
CA ILE A 196 11.54 -7.26 -31.55
C ILE A 196 10.45 -6.24 -31.92
N LEU A 197 9.17 -6.64 -31.91
CA LEU A 197 8.04 -5.75 -32.20
C LEU A 197 7.52 -5.03 -30.95
N LEU A 198 8.00 -5.40 -29.76
CA LEU A 198 7.60 -4.79 -28.51
C LEU A 198 8.46 -3.54 -28.21
N PRO A 199 7.90 -2.49 -27.58
CA PRO A 199 8.70 -1.39 -27.06
C PRO A 199 9.73 -1.90 -26.05
N GLY A 200 10.90 -1.25 -25.99
CA GLY A 200 11.98 -1.63 -25.06
C GLY A 200 11.58 -1.55 -23.59
N GLN A 201 10.52 -0.79 -23.28
CA GLN A 201 9.87 -0.74 -21.96
C GLN A 201 9.40 -2.14 -21.49
N LEU A 202 9.02 -3.03 -22.41
CA LEU A 202 8.55 -4.39 -22.08
C LEU A 202 9.67 -5.44 -21.99
N HIS A 203 10.92 -5.06 -22.25
CA HIS A 203 12.06 -5.97 -22.12
C HIS A 203 12.56 -6.00 -20.68
N ASN A 204 12.92 -7.19 -20.19
CA ASN A 204 13.31 -7.38 -18.79
C ASN A 204 14.74 -7.89 -18.62
N ASP A 205 15.61 -7.66 -19.60
CA ASP A 205 17.04 -7.92 -19.48
C ASP A 205 17.62 -7.16 -18.27
N GLY A 206 18.25 -7.89 -17.34
CA GLY A 206 18.82 -7.33 -16.11
C GLY A 206 17.83 -7.14 -14.96
N ASN A 207 16.56 -7.48 -15.15
CA ASN A 207 15.55 -7.44 -14.08
C ASN A 207 15.45 -8.77 -13.33
N TYR A 208 14.76 -8.75 -12.19
CA TYR A 208 14.61 -9.89 -11.29
C TYR A 208 13.13 -10.10 -10.93
N ILE A 209 12.70 -11.35 -10.80
CA ILE A 209 11.42 -11.71 -10.19
C ILE A 209 11.67 -11.86 -8.68
N LEU A 210 10.89 -11.18 -7.83
CA LEU A 210 10.99 -11.29 -6.37
C LEU A 210 9.71 -10.83 -5.67
N SER A 211 9.52 -11.22 -4.40
CA SER A 211 8.44 -10.67 -3.56
C SER A 211 8.75 -9.24 -3.11
N LEU A 212 7.86 -8.30 -3.42
CA LEU A 212 8.03 -6.91 -3.02
C LEU A 212 7.81 -6.74 -1.51
N SER A 213 6.93 -7.55 -0.89
CA SER A 213 6.77 -7.53 0.57
C SER A 213 8.07 -7.92 1.28
N GLN A 214 8.79 -8.92 0.77
CA GLN A 214 10.09 -9.32 1.32
C GLN A 214 11.17 -8.25 1.06
N LEU A 215 11.19 -7.61 -0.11
CA LEU A 215 12.11 -6.51 -0.38
C LEU A 215 11.93 -5.35 0.60
N CYS A 216 10.68 -4.95 0.90
CA CYS A 216 10.42 -3.91 1.88
C CYS A 216 10.88 -4.30 3.29
N ARG A 217 10.70 -5.57 3.72
CA ARG A 217 11.24 -6.04 5.01
C ARG A 217 12.76 -5.92 5.07
N TRP A 218 13.45 -6.32 4.01
CA TRP A 218 14.89 -6.17 3.92
C TRP A 218 15.34 -4.71 3.96
N LEU A 219 14.69 -3.83 3.18
CA LEU A 219 14.98 -2.39 3.21
C LEU A 219 14.69 -1.78 4.59
N ALA A 220 13.69 -2.25 5.33
CA ALA A 220 13.47 -1.82 6.70
C ALA A 220 14.64 -2.19 7.60
N THR A 221 15.16 -3.43 7.53
CA THR A 221 16.37 -3.81 8.25
C THR A 221 17.56 -2.91 7.88
N GLN A 222 17.74 -2.60 6.59
CA GLN A 222 18.80 -1.67 6.18
C GLN A 222 18.59 -0.24 6.74
N ALA A 223 17.35 0.21 6.86
CA ALA A 223 17.03 1.51 7.45
C ALA A 223 17.29 1.52 8.97
N GLU A 224 16.86 0.49 9.68
CA GLU A 224 17.06 0.34 11.13
C GLU A 224 18.55 0.27 11.49
N GLU A 225 19.37 -0.42 10.68
CA GLU A 225 20.83 -0.46 10.84
C GLU A 225 21.49 0.93 10.72
N LEU A 226 20.85 1.86 10.00
CA LEU A 226 21.27 3.26 9.89
C LEU A 226 20.64 4.16 10.97
N GLY A 227 19.92 3.59 11.94
CA GLY A 227 19.30 4.31 13.04
C GLY A 227 17.99 5.02 12.69
N VAL A 228 17.27 4.55 11.67
CA VAL A 228 15.89 4.98 11.40
C VAL A 228 14.95 4.30 12.41
N GLU A 229 14.02 5.06 12.97
CA GLU A 229 12.95 4.51 13.81
C GLU A 229 11.81 4.02 12.90
N VAL A 230 11.56 2.71 12.89
CA VAL A 230 10.53 2.08 12.05
C VAL A 230 9.41 1.54 12.94
N TYR A 231 8.21 2.10 12.79
CA TYR A 231 7.03 1.76 13.59
C TYR A 231 5.91 1.17 12.72
N PRO A 232 5.90 -0.15 12.51
CA PRO A 232 4.73 -0.83 11.97
C PRO A 232 3.59 -0.85 12.99
N GLY A 233 2.36 -1.01 12.52
CA GLY A 233 1.15 -1.04 13.32
C GLY A 233 0.56 0.33 13.62
N PHE A 234 1.11 1.41 13.06
CA PHE A 234 0.65 2.78 13.28
C PHE A 234 0.10 3.39 12.00
N ALA A 235 -1.22 3.59 11.96
CA ALA A 235 -1.89 4.20 10.82
C ALA A 235 -2.03 5.71 11.01
N ALA A 236 -1.44 6.51 10.10
CA ALA A 236 -1.74 7.94 10.03
C ALA A 236 -3.19 8.15 9.65
N SER A 237 -3.95 8.83 10.52
CA SER A 237 -5.37 9.08 10.32
C SER A 237 -5.72 10.53 10.09
N GLU A 238 -4.85 11.44 10.52
CA GLU A 238 -5.07 12.89 10.49
C GLU A 238 -3.77 13.58 10.10
N VAL A 239 -3.86 14.61 9.25
CA VAL A 239 -2.73 15.51 8.94
C VAL A 239 -2.84 16.71 9.86
N LEU A 240 -1.79 16.99 10.62
CA LEU A 240 -1.73 18.14 11.51
C LEU A 240 -1.20 19.35 10.74
N LEU A 241 -1.93 20.46 10.78
CA LEU A 241 -1.60 21.70 10.07
C LEU A 241 -1.26 22.81 11.07
N GLU A 242 -0.22 23.58 10.78
CA GLU A 242 0.20 24.74 11.57
C GLU A 242 0.77 25.82 10.63
N ALA A 243 0.43 27.09 10.90
CA ALA A 243 0.87 28.23 10.09
C ALA A 243 0.64 28.08 8.56
N GLY A 244 -0.37 27.30 8.15
CA GLY A 244 -0.68 27.04 6.74
C GLY A 244 0.16 25.94 6.08
N GLY A 245 0.95 25.18 6.85
CA GLY A 245 1.72 24.03 6.38
C GLY A 245 1.52 22.79 7.26
N VAL A 246 2.14 21.69 6.85
CA VAL A 246 2.11 20.43 7.58
C VAL A 246 3.05 20.48 8.78
N LYS A 247 2.51 20.25 9.97
CA LYS A 247 3.25 20.05 11.22
C LYS A 247 3.63 18.58 11.41
N GLY A 248 2.82 17.67 10.88
CA GLY A 248 2.98 16.23 11.08
C GLY A 248 1.68 15.47 10.87
N ILE A 249 1.49 14.38 11.60
CA ILE A 249 0.27 13.55 11.57
C ILE A 249 -0.17 13.17 12.97
N ALA A 250 -1.41 12.70 13.09
CA ALA A 250 -1.84 11.93 14.26
C ALA A 250 -2.24 10.50 13.86
N THR A 251 -1.81 9.53 14.67
CA THR A 251 -2.18 8.13 14.47
C THR A 251 -3.64 7.90 14.85
N ARG A 252 -4.18 6.77 14.39
CA ARG A 252 -5.57 6.39 14.65
C ARG A 252 -5.76 6.04 16.13
N ASP A 253 -6.79 6.62 16.75
CA ASP A 253 -7.29 6.20 18.06
C ASP A 253 -7.66 4.72 18.06
N VAL A 254 -7.40 4.02 19.17
CA VAL A 254 -7.70 2.60 19.34
C VAL A 254 -8.71 2.37 20.45
N GLY A 255 -9.44 1.25 20.41
CA GLY A 255 -10.39 0.90 21.44
C GLY A 255 -11.71 1.67 21.33
N LEU A 256 -12.13 2.00 20.10
CA LEU A 256 -13.49 2.48 19.81
C LEU A 256 -14.38 1.30 19.44
N ALA A 257 -15.60 1.25 19.97
CA ALA A 257 -16.60 0.26 19.57
C ALA A 257 -17.19 0.59 18.19
N LYS A 258 -17.93 -0.35 17.59
CA LYS A 258 -18.52 -0.19 16.25
C LYS A 258 -19.44 1.03 16.10
N ASP A 259 -20.09 1.47 17.17
CA ASP A 259 -20.94 2.67 17.22
C ASP A 259 -20.17 3.97 17.50
N GLY A 260 -18.84 3.88 17.65
CA GLY A 260 -17.96 5.01 17.96
C GLY A 260 -17.82 5.31 19.46
N THR A 261 -18.43 4.52 20.35
CA THR A 261 -18.26 4.71 21.79
C THR A 261 -16.86 4.27 22.26
N PRO A 262 -16.16 5.05 23.11
CA PRO A 262 -14.91 4.63 23.73
C PRO A 262 -15.11 3.40 24.62
N LYS A 263 -14.26 2.39 24.45
CA LYS A 263 -14.19 1.22 25.33
C LYS A 263 -13.34 1.53 26.56
N GLU A 264 -13.32 0.59 27.51
CA GLU A 264 -12.40 0.64 28.66
C GLU A 264 -10.92 0.62 28.24
N THR A 265 -10.63 0.10 27.04
CA THR A 265 -9.29 0.06 26.43
C THR A 265 -9.05 1.20 25.45
N PHE A 266 -9.84 2.27 25.48
CA PHE A 266 -9.67 3.40 24.57
C PHE A 266 -8.35 4.11 24.85
N GLU A 267 -7.62 4.41 23.78
CA GLU A 267 -6.39 5.19 23.83
C GLU A 267 -6.35 6.13 22.61
N ARG A 268 -6.01 7.39 22.88
CA ARG A 268 -5.86 8.41 21.85
C ARG A 268 -4.64 8.10 21.01
N GLY A 269 -4.74 8.27 19.70
CA GLY A 269 -3.60 8.13 18.82
C GLY A 269 -2.58 9.25 19.06
N MET A 270 -1.31 8.92 18.89
CA MET A 270 -0.16 9.80 19.12
C MET A 270 0.01 10.81 17.98
N GLU A 271 0.40 12.03 18.32
CA GLU A 271 0.86 13.02 17.35
C GLU A 271 2.36 12.82 17.05
N LEU A 272 2.70 12.80 15.77
CA LEU A 272 4.08 12.77 15.32
C LEU A 272 4.33 14.07 14.56
N HIS A 273 5.06 14.98 15.17
CA HIS A 273 5.44 16.25 14.59
C HIS A 273 6.76 16.11 13.85
N ALA A 274 6.94 16.84 12.75
CA ALA A 274 8.21 16.84 12.04
C ALA A 274 8.46 18.17 11.32
N LYS A 275 9.75 18.49 11.12
CA LYS A 275 10.15 19.62 10.27
C LYS A 275 9.73 19.39 8.81
N GLN A 276 9.78 18.13 8.37
CA GLN A 276 9.33 17.67 7.06
C GLN A 276 8.59 16.34 7.17
N THR A 277 7.46 16.21 6.48
CA THR A 277 6.70 14.95 6.39
C THR A 277 6.62 14.47 4.93
N LEU A 278 7.13 13.27 4.66
CA LEU A 278 7.03 12.61 3.36
C LEU A 278 5.84 11.64 3.35
N PHE A 279 4.92 11.83 2.40
CA PHE A 279 3.74 10.98 2.24
C PHE A 279 4.00 9.90 1.18
N ALA A 280 4.13 8.66 1.65
CA ALA A 280 4.56 7.48 0.90
C ALA A 280 3.55 6.32 0.99
N GLU A 281 2.27 6.63 1.23
CA GLU A 281 1.16 5.67 1.42
C GLU A 281 0.89 4.77 0.20
N GLY A 282 1.41 5.13 -0.97
CA GLY A 282 1.21 4.46 -2.23
C GLY A 282 -0.07 4.89 -2.93
N ALA A 283 -0.53 4.09 -3.91
CA ALA A 283 -1.67 4.45 -4.73
C ALA A 283 -2.93 4.71 -3.88
N ARG A 284 -3.51 5.91 -4.08
CA ARG A 284 -4.73 6.40 -3.41
C ARG A 284 -4.58 6.46 -1.87
N GLY A 285 -3.49 7.06 -1.39
CA GLY A 285 -3.20 7.28 0.04
C GLY A 285 -4.19 8.23 0.71
N SER A 286 -4.64 7.97 1.94
CA SER A 286 -5.71 8.76 2.56
C SER A 286 -5.25 10.16 2.94
N CYS A 287 -4.07 10.29 3.55
CA CYS A 287 -3.48 11.60 3.84
C CYS A 287 -3.06 12.30 2.54
N SER A 288 -2.55 11.55 1.57
CA SER A 288 -2.14 12.05 0.25
C SER A 288 -3.30 12.69 -0.50
N GLU A 289 -4.49 12.06 -0.54
CA GLU A 289 -5.67 12.66 -1.18
C GLU A 289 -6.14 13.91 -0.42
N PHE A 290 -6.16 13.89 0.93
CA PHE A 290 -6.46 15.09 1.72
C PHE A 290 -5.52 16.26 1.39
N LEU A 291 -4.22 15.99 1.25
CA LEU A 291 -3.22 17.02 0.94
C LEU A 291 -3.37 17.54 -0.50
N MET A 292 -3.69 16.66 -1.45
CA MET A 292 -3.96 17.07 -2.83
C MET A 292 -5.14 18.04 -2.89
N ASP A 293 -6.20 17.79 -2.13
CA ASP A 293 -7.37 18.66 -2.06
C ASP A 293 -7.07 19.94 -1.27
N HIS A 294 -6.44 19.84 -0.10
CA HIS A 294 -6.18 20.96 0.80
C HIS A 294 -5.26 22.02 0.18
N PHE A 295 -4.19 21.59 -0.49
CA PHE A 295 -3.22 22.48 -1.13
C PHE A 295 -3.48 22.72 -2.62
N ASP A 296 -4.59 22.21 -3.14
CA ASP A 296 -4.94 22.30 -4.57
C ASP A 296 -3.77 21.85 -5.46
N LEU A 297 -3.27 20.63 -5.24
CA LEU A 297 -2.09 20.10 -5.93
C LEU A 297 -2.38 19.62 -7.36
N ARG A 298 -3.66 19.64 -7.78
CA ARG A 298 -4.15 19.20 -9.09
C ARG A 298 -4.76 20.36 -9.89
N GLN A 299 -4.03 21.47 -9.97
CA GLN A 299 -4.41 22.67 -10.70
C GLN A 299 -4.60 22.42 -12.22
N ASP A 300 -5.10 23.45 -12.92
CA ASP A 300 -5.36 23.44 -14.36
C ASP A 300 -4.20 22.84 -15.19
N GLY A 301 -4.52 21.79 -15.97
CA GLY A 301 -3.58 21.09 -16.83
C GLY A 301 -3.07 19.74 -16.29
N ILE A 302 -3.30 19.45 -15.01
CA ILE A 302 -3.05 18.13 -14.41
C ILE A 302 -4.29 17.26 -14.62
N MET A 303 -4.12 16.10 -15.27
CA MET A 303 -5.22 15.17 -15.53
C MET A 303 -5.60 14.42 -14.25
N PRO A 304 -6.85 13.95 -14.11
CA PRO A 304 -7.19 13.00 -13.06
C PRO A 304 -6.32 11.75 -13.19
N GLN A 305 -5.95 11.18 -12.04
CA GLN A 305 -5.31 9.88 -12.03
C GLN A 305 -6.32 8.81 -12.47
N THR A 306 -5.86 7.89 -13.31
CA THR A 306 -6.57 6.65 -13.61
C THR A 306 -5.87 5.50 -12.91
N PHE A 307 -6.60 4.43 -12.65
CA PHE A 307 -6.10 3.30 -11.88
C PHE A 307 -6.50 1.97 -12.48
N GLY A 308 -5.70 0.94 -12.23
CA GLY A 308 -6.08 -0.45 -12.43
C GLY A 308 -6.21 -1.17 -11.08
N LEU A 309 -7.05 -2.20 -11.02
CA LEU A 309 -7.07 -3.15 -9.92
C LEU A 309 -6.24 -4.38 -10.29
N GLY A 310 -5.11 -4.56 -9.60
CA GLY A 310 -4.32 -5.78 -9.68
C GLY A 310 -4.80 -6.80 -8.66
N ILE A 311 -5.09 -8.01 -9.13
CA ILE A 311 -5.35 -9.20 -8.31
C ILE A 311 -4.21 -10.17 -8.51
N LYS A 312 -3.68 -10.72 -7.41
CA LYS A 312 -2.52 -11.60 -7.41
C LYS A 312 -2.79 -12.85 -6.58
N GLU A 313 -2.27 -13.98 -7.06
CA GLU A 313 -2.03 -15.18 -6.28
C GLU A 313 -0.56 -15.60 -6.36
N VAL A 314 -0.09 -16.29 -5.33
CA VAL A 314 1.20 -16.98 -5.34
C VAL A 314 0.94 -18.47 -5.19
N TRP A 315 1.53 -19.25 -6.09
CA TRP A 315 1.36 -20.69 -6.15
C TRP A 315 2.68 -21.38 -5.87
N GLU A 316 2.66 -22.42 -5.04
CA GLU A 316 3.73 -23.39 -4.97
C GLU A 316 3.45 -24.50 -5.98
N VAL A 317 4.39 -24.80 -6.88
CA VAL A 317 4.19 -25.74 -7.99
C VAL A 317 5.21 -26.89 -7.98
N PRO A 318 4.90 -28.04 -8.60
CA PRO A 318 5.89 -29.09 -8.84
C PRO A 318 7.08 -28.57 -9.66
N GLU A 319 8.27 -29.14 -9.44
CA GLU A 319 9.52 -28.71 -10.09
C GLU A 319 9.43 -28.83 -11.62
N GLU A 320 8.73 -29.85 -12.13
CA GLU A 320 8.52 -30.08 -13.57
C GLU A 320 7.73 -28.96 -14.27
N ASN A 321 6.94 -28.18 -13.52
CA ASN A 321 6.15 -27.08 -14.05
C ASN A 321 6.88 -25.73 -13.91
N LEU A 322 8.01 -25.70 -13.20
CA LEU A 322 8.77 -24.48 -12.96
C LEU A 322 9.71 -24.17 -14.13
N GLN A 323 9.71 -22.92 -14.58
CA GLN A 323 10.65 -22.38 -15.56
C GLN A 323 11.33 -21.12 -14.99
N PRO A 324 12.32 -21.27 -14.08
CA PRO A 324 12.91 -20.14 -13.35
C PRO A 324 13.33 -18.97 -14.25
N GLY A 325 12.84 -17.77 -13.92
CA GLY A 325 13.15 -16.56 -14.69
C GLY A 325 12.25 -16.35 -15.92
N LEU A 326 11.21 -17.17 -16.12
CA LEU A 326 10.16 -16.89 -17.10
C LEU A 326 9.28 -15.73 -16.62
N VAL A 327 9.14 -14.73 -17.48
CA VAL A 327 8.18 -13.62 -17.38
C VAL A 327 7.23 -13.71 -18.57
N GLN A 328 5.94 -13.90 -18.29
CA GLN A 328 4.90 -13.94 -19.30
C GLN A 328 3.84 -12.86 -19.01
N HIS A 329 3.58 -12.01 -19.99
CA HIS A 329 2.45 -11.07 -20.00
C HIS A 329 1.43 -11.50 -21.03
N THR A 330 0.14 -11.29 -20.74
CA THR A 330 -0.91 -11.55 -21.72
C THR A 330 -1.93 -10.42 -21.85
N LEU A 331 -2.44 -10.22 -23.07
CA LEU A 331 -3.61 -9.43 -23.41
C LEU A 331 -4.65 -10.32 -24.10
N GLY A 332 -5.87 -9.82 -24.26
CA GLY A 332 -6.95 -10.54 -24.93
C GLY A 332 -7.91 -11.18 -23.94
N TRP A 333 -8.23 -12.45 -24.18
CA TRP A 333 -9.17 -13.19 -23.33
C TRP A 333 -8.69 -13.27 -21.86
N PRO A 334 -9.58 -13.09 -20.87
CA PRO A 334 -11.04 -12.95 -21.02
C PRO A 334 -11.55 -11.51 -21.18
N LEU A 335 -10.72 -10.51 -20.86
CA LEU A 335 -11.12 -9.10 -20.83
C LEU A 335 -11.51 -8.55 -22.20
N GLN A 336 -10.72 -8.82 -23.24
CA GLN A 336 -10.99 -8.38 -24.62
C GLN A 336 -11.47 -9.54 -25.49
N SER A 337 -12.53 -10.22 -25.02
CA SER A 337 -13.10 -11.41 -25.66
C SER A 337 -13.90 -11.13 -26.94
N SER A 338 -14.22 -9.88 -27.25
CA SER A 338 -14.91 -9.48 -28.48
C SER A 338 -14.38 -8.14 -29.00
N PRO A 339 -14.58 -7.81 -30.30
CA PRO A 339 -14.20 -6.51 -30.87
C PRO A 339 -14.90 -5.30 -30.23
N THR A 340 -15.98 -5.52 -29.47
CA THR A 340 -16.73 -4.47 -28.77
C THR A 340 -16.39 -4.42 -27.27
N SER A 341 -15.57 -5.34 -26.76
CA SER A 341 -15.10 -5.30 -25.38
C SER A 341 -13.93 -4.33 -25.26
N ASP A 342 -14.17 -3.23 -24.57
CA ASP A 342 -13.19 -2.17 -24.36
C ASP A 342 -12.86 -2.06 -22.87
N VAL A 343 -12.20 -3.10 -22.37
CA VAL A 343 -11.72 -3.17 -20.99
C VAL A 343 -10.21 -3.10 -21.04
N PHE A 344 -9.60 -2.05 -20.49
CA PHE A 344 -8.14 -2.01 -20.33
C PHE A 344 -7.70 -3.02 -19.27
N GLY A 345 -6.57 -3.68 -19.53
CA GLY A 345 -6.05 -4.69 -18.63
C GLY A 345 -5.36 -5.84 -19.33
N GLY A 346 -4.72 -6.67 -18.53
CA GLY A 346 -3.91 -7.79 -18.96
C GLY A 346 -3.44 -8.61 -17.77
N SER A 347 -2.74 -9.69 -18.03
CA SER A 347 -2.27 -10.59 -16.99
C SER A 347 -0.75 -10.69 -16.94
N PHE A 348 -0.27 -11.22 -15.83
CA PHE A 348 1.11 -11.59 -15.64
C PHE A 348 1.25 -12.98 -15.04
N LEU A 349 2.35 -13.66 -15.37
CA LEU A 349 2.75 -14.95 -14.84
C LEU A 349 4.28 -15.00 -14.78
N TYR A 350 4.85 -15.14 -13.58
CA TYR A 350 6.29 -15.10 -13.33
C TYR A 350 6.75 -16.31 -12.51
N HIS A 351 7.83 -16.97 -12.96
CA HIS A 351 8.40 -18.12 -12.26
C HIS A 351 9.57 -17.71 -11.37
N LEU A 352 9.37 -17.80 -10.07
CA LEU A 352 10.31 -17.48 -9.00
C LEU A 352 10.86 -18.76 -8.37
N GLU A 353 12.18 -18.82 -8.12
CA GLU A 353 12.79 -19.92 -7.39
C GLU A 353 12.41 -19.89 -5.90
N PRO A 354 12.32 -21.05 -5.23
CA PRO A 354 12.68 -22.37 -5.73
C PRO A 354 11.55 -23.09 -6.47
N ASN A 355 10.28 -22.74 -6.24
CA ASN A 355 9.13 -23.46 -6.79
C ASN A 355 7.84 -22.60 -6.83
N MET A 356 7.97 -21.29 -7.10
CA MET A 356 6.84 -20.35 -7.03
C MET A 356 6.37 -19.82 -8.40
N VAL A 357 5.06 -19.98 -8.58
CA VAL A 357 4.07 -19.41 -9.51
C VAL A 357 3.49 -18.03 -9.17
N LEU A 358 4.05 -16.88 -9.56
CA LEU A 358 3.39 -15.59 -9.30
C LEU A 358 2.45 -15.26 -10.45
N VAL A 359 1.14 -15.22 -10.21
CA VAL A 359 0.14 -14.95 -11.24
C VAL A 359 -0.80 -13.83 -10.84
N GLY A 360 -1.29 -13.08 -11.83
CA GLY A 360 -2.28 -12.05 -11.57
C GLY A 360 -2.90 -11.45 -12.82
N LEU A 361 -3.98 -10.70 -12.59
CA LEU A 361 -4.71 -9.96 -13.61
C LEU A 361 -4.85 -8.51 -13.14
N VAL A 362 -4.60 -7.58 -14.05
CA VAL A 362 -4.90 -6.15 -13.89
C VAL A 362 -6.10 -5.81 -14.74
N VAL A 363 -7.07 -5.11 -14.15
CA VAL A 363 -8.24 -4.55 -14.84
C VAL A 363 -8.26 -3.05 -14.60
N GLY A 364 -8.16 -2.25 -15.66
CA GLY A 364 -8.30 -0.80 -15.63
C GLY A 364 -9.66 -0.42 -15.08
N LEU A 365 -9.73 0.47 -14.09
CA LEU A 365 -10.97 0.87 -13.40
C LEU A 365 -11.82 1.83 -14.24
N ASP A 366 -11.43 2.12 -15.47
CA ASP A 366 -12.19 2.86 -16.47
C ASP A 366 -13.20 2.00 -17.26
N TYR A 367 -13.39 0.71 -16.90
CA TYR A 367 -14.35 -0.17 -17.58
C TYR A 367 -15.81 0.28 -17.40
N ALA A 368 -16.61 0.23 -18.47
CA ALA A 368 -17.99 0.73 -18.41
C ALA A 368 -19.01 -0.26 -17.81
N ASN A 369 -18.81 -1.57 -17.99
CA ASN A 369 -19.81 -2.60 -17.68
C ASN A 369 -19.92 -2.85 -16.16
N PRO A 370 -21.06 -2.56 -15.50
CA PRO A 370 -21.21 -2.76 -14.06
C PRO A 370 -21.30 -4.24 -13.64
N TYR A 371 -21.48 -5.16 -14.58
CA TYR A 371 -21.49 -6.61 -14.32
C TYR A 371 -20.09 -7.25 -14.35
N LEU A 372 -19.06 -6.51 -14.78
CA LEU A 372 -17.69 -7.01 -14.77
C LEU A 372 -17.22 -7.25 -13.33
N ASN A 373 -16.62 -8.42 -13.10
CA ASN A 373 -16.07 -8.82 -11.82
C ASN A 373 -14.59 -9.17 -12.02
N PRO A 374 -13.65 -8.27 -11.66
CA PRO A 374 -12.21 -8.50 -11.86
C PRO A 374 -11.69 -9.79 -11.22
N TYR A 375 -12.25 -10.18 -10.07
CA TYR A 375 -11.89 -11.44 -9.42
C TYR A 375 -12.31 -12.65 -10.25
N GLN A 376 -13.55 -12.65 -10.75
CA GLN A 376 -14.04 -13.75 -11.58
C GLN A 376 -13.32 -13.81 -12.94
N GLU A 377 -12.97 -12.66 -13.52
CA GLU A 377 -12.15 -12.63 -14.75
C GLU A 377 -10.76 -13.22 -14.51
N PHE A 378 -10.14 -12.93 -13.35
CA PHE A 378 -8.88 -13.54 -12.96
C PHE A 378 -9.00 -15.06 -12.76
N GLN A 379 -10.04 -15.53 -12.07
CA GLN A 379 -10.27 -16.96 -11.90
C GLN A 379 -10.51 -17.64 -13.25
N ARG A 380 -11.31 -17.03 -14.14
CA ARG A 380 -11.56 -17.51 -15.51
C ARG A 380 -10.26 -17.55 -16.33
N TRP A 381 -9.44 -16.51 -16.27
CA TRP A 381 -8.16 -16.43 -16.99
C TRP A 381 -7.24 -17.62 -16.69
N LYS A 382 -7.17 -18.07 -15.42
CA LYS A 382 -6.33 -19.20 -15.02
C LYS A 382 -6.67 -20.51 -15.74
N THR A 383 -7.90 -20.67 -16.23
CA THR A 383 -8.33 -21.90 -16.93
C THR A 383 -7.86 -21.95 -18.38
N HIS A 384 -7.29 -20.86 -18.90
CA HIS A 384 -6.82 -20.81 -20.28
C HIS A 384 -5.74 -21.89 -20.55
N PRO A 385 -5.75 -22.58 -21.72
CA PRO A 385 -4.79 -23.64 -22.03
C PRO A 385 -3.31 -23.25 -22.00
N SER A 386 -3.00 -21.95 -22.16
CA SER A 386 -1.62 -21.45 -22.05
C SER A 386 -1.21 -21.07 -20.63
N ILE A 387 -2.11 -21.14 -19.66
CA ILE A 387 -1.91 -20.70 -18.27
C ILE A 387 -2.04 -21.88 -17.32
N ALA A 388 -3.13 -22.65 -17.41
CA ALA A 388 -3.42 -23.77 -16.51
C ALA A 388 -2.24 -24.76 -16.33
N PRO A 389 -1.47 -25.15 -17.36
CA PRO A 389 -0.35 -26.07 -17.20
C PRO A 389 0.75 -25.58 -16.24
N HIS A 390 0.92 -24.26 -16.09
CA HIS A 390 1.91 -23.69 -15.17
C HIS A 390 1.53 -23.87 -13.70
N LEU A 391 0.25 -24.08 -13.40
CA LEU A 391 -0.31 -24.18 -12.05
C LEU A 391 -0.78 -25.60 -11.72
N GLU A 392 -0.72 -26.52 -12.69
CA GLU A 392 -1.21 -27.89 -12.53
C GLU A 392 -0.45 -28.62 -11.40
N GLY A 393 -1.20 -29.32 -10.54
CA GLY A 393 -0.63 -29.97 -9.35
C GLY A 393 -0.12 -29.01 -8.26
N GLY A 394 -0.18 -27.70 -8.48
CA GLY A 394 0.25 -26.69 -7.52
C GLY A 394 -0.78 -26.39 -6.43
N THR A 395 -0.33 -25.63 -5.43
CA THR A 395 -1.16 -25.13 -4.32
C THR A 395 -1.09 -23.61 -4.28
N CYS A 396 -2.24 -22.94 -4.31
CA CYS A 396 -2.31 -21.51 -4.05
C CYS A 396 -2.05 -21.24 -2.56
N ILE A 397 -0.97 -20.51 -2.26
CA ILE A 397 -0.51 -20.24 -0.89
C ILE A 397 -0.80 -18.80 -0.42
N SER A 398 -1.03 -17.87 -1.35
CA SER A 398 -1.36 -16.48 -1.01
C SER A 398 -2.26 -15.84 -2.05
N TYR A 399 -3.09 -14.89 -1.60
CA TYR A 399 -4.00 -14.10 -2.43
C TYR A 399 -4.02 -12.66 -1.93
N GLY A 400 -4.18 -11.71 -2.86
CA GLY A 400 -4.43 -10.32 -2.49
C GLY A 400 -4.80 -9.46 -3.68
N ALA A 401 -5.13 -8.20 -3.39
CA ALA A 401 -5.39 -7.20 -4.42
C ALA A 401 -4.93 -5.80 -4.00
N ARG A 402 -4.53 -4.99 -4.98
CA ARG A 402 -4.13 -3.60 -4.78
C ARG A 402 -4.38 -2.80 -6.06
N VAL A 403 -4.81 -1.55 -5.92
CA VAL A 403 -4.84 -0.64 -7.07
C VAL A 403 -3.44 -0.14 -7.43
N LEU A 404 -3.24 0.18 -8.70
CA LEU A 404 -2.03 0.78 -9.25
C LEU A 404 -2.39 1.99 -10.10
N ASN A 405 -1.50 2.97 -10.19
CA ASN A 405 -1.69 4.16 -11.03
C ASN A 405 -1.50 3.83 -12.51
N GLU A 406 -2.31 4.39 -13.39
CA GLU A 406 -2.23 4.20 -14.84
C GLU A 406 -2.27 5.52 -15.63
N GLY A 407 -2.59 6.65 -14.99
CA GLY A 407 -2.68 7.96 -15.64
C GLY A 407 -1.32 8.51 -16.07
N GLY A 408 -0.23 8.01 -15.48
CA GLY A 408 1.14 8.29 -15.88
C GLY A 408 1.52 9.76 -15.73
N PHE A 409 2.41 10.23 -16.61
CA PHE A 409 3.07 11.53 -16.54
C PHE A 409 2.11 12.71 -16.35
N HIS A 410 0.98 12.72 -17.06
CA HIS A 410 0.03 13.84 -17.04
C HIS A 410 -0.83 13.89 -15.77
N ALA A 411 -0.83 12.83 -14.97
CA ALA A 411 -1.60 12.75 -13.73
C ALA A 411 -0.76 13.00 -12.46
N ILE A 412 0.53 13.31 -12.62
CA ILE A 412 1.44 13.66 -11.52
C ILE A 412 1.02 15.04 -10.96
N PRO A 413 0.69 15.13 -9.67
CA PRO A 413 0.30 16.39 -9.04
C PRO A 413 1.53 17.29 -8.78
N LYS A 414 1.31 18.52 -8.31
CA LYS A 414 2.37 19.26 -7.62
C LYS A 414 2.88 18.41 -6.46
N LEU A 415 4.19 18.25 -6.37
CA LEU A 415 4.83 17.27 -5.48
C LEU A 415 5.07 17.78 -4.06
N THR A 416 5.15 19.10 -3.88
CA THR A 416 5.63 19.75 -2.66
C THR A 416 4.59 20.73 -2.12
N PHE A 417 4.62 20.93 -0.81
CA PHE A 417 3.83 21.89 -0.07
C PHE A 417 4.58 22.26 1.22
N PRO A 418 4.20 23.34 1.91
CA PRO A 418 4.85 23.72 3.17
C PRO A 418 4.81 22.57 4.19
N GLY A 419 5.97 22.09 4.62
CA GLY A 419 6.13 21.01 5.60
C GLY A 419 6.14 19.59 5.02
N GLY A 420 6.08 19.39 3.70
CA GLY A 420 6.14 18.02 3.17
C GLY A 420 6.11 17.85 1.65
N ALA A 421 6.11 16.57 1.24
CA ALA A 421 6.06 16.18 -0.16
C ALA A 421 5.42 14.80 -0.40
N LEU A 422 4.91 14.59 -1.61
CA LEU A 422 4.40 13.31 -2.10
C LEU A 422 5.50 12.51 -2.83
N ILE A 423 5.65 11.23 -2.48
CA ILE A 423 6.65 10.34 -3.12
C ILE A 423 6.03 9.01 -3.58
N GLY A 424 6.71 8.32 -4.49
CA GLY A 424 6.29 7.02 -5.01
C GLY A 424 4.92 7.03 -5.70
N CYS A 425 4.14 5.97 -5.47
CA CYS A 425 2.80 5.83 -6.08
C CYS A 425 1.75 6.77 -5.49
N SER A 426 2.02 7.44 -4.36
CA SER A 426 1.17 8.55 -3.89
C SER A 426 1.21 9.71 -4.88
N ALA A 427 2.39 10.03 -5.43
CA ALA A 427 2.55 11.00 -6.50
C ALA A 427 2.20 10.44 -7.90
N GLY A 428 2.19 9.11 -8.06
CA GLY A 428 1.79 8.45 -9.29
C GLY A 428 2.92 8.14 -10.28
N PHE A 429 4.14 7.90 -9.79
CA PHE A 429 5.32 7.62 -10.63
C PHE A 429 5.37 6.21 -11.25
N LEU A 430 4.24 5.54 -11.47
CA LEU A 430 4.21 4.22 -12.09
C LEU A 430 4.31 4.33 -13.62
N ASN A 431 5.22 3.56 -14.23
CA ASN A 431 5.23 3.38 -15.68
C ASN A 431 4.28 2.24 -16.06
N ALA A 432 3.09 2.62 -16.55
CA ALA A 432 2.01 1.67 -16.86
C ALA A 432 2.36 0.73 -18.04
N VAL A 433 3.15 1.20 -19.01
CA VAL A 433 3.59 0.36 -20.14
C VAL A 433 4.59 -0.70 -19.68
N LYS A 434 5.54 -0.33 -18.79
CA LYS A 434 6.49 -1.29 -18.18
C LYS A 434 5.81 -2.23 -17.18
N ILE A 435 4.67 -1.82 -16.62
CA ILE A 435 4.03 -2.39 -15.43
C ILE A 435 5.02 -2.37 -14.24
N LYS A 436 5.76 -1.26 -14.10
CA LYS A 436 6.78 -1.09 -13.06
C LYS A 436 6.68 0.30 -12.43
N GLY A 437 6.61 0.34 -11.10
CA GLY A 437 6.68 1.56 -10.32
C GLY A 437 7.65 1.50 -9.14
N THR A 438 8.26 0.34 -8.87
CA THR A 438 9.12 0.15 -7.70
C THR A 438 10.42 0.95 -7.81
N HIS A 439 11.08 0.92 -8.97
CA HIS A 439 12.35 1.61 -9.21
C HIS A 439 12.17 3.14 -9.23
N THR A 440 11.09 3.63 -9.87
CA THR A 440 10.74 5.05 -9.83
C THR A 440 10.34 5.50 -8.43
N ALA A 441 9.64 4.66 -7.65
CA ALA A 441 9.32 4.94 -6.26
C ALA A 441 10.57 5.07 -5.39
N ILE A 442 11.52 4.13 -5.50
CA ILE A 442 12.82 4.20 -4.80
C ILE A 442 13.55 5.50 -5.17
N LYS A 443 13.66 5.80 -6.47
CA LYS A 443 14.35 7.01 -6.91
C LYS A 443 13.67 8.28 -6.42
N SER A 444 12.34 8.33 -6.41
CA SER A 444 11.61 9.50 -5.89
C SER A 444 11.87 9.74 -4.40
N GLY A 445 11.95 8.68 -3.60
CA GLY A 445 12.29 8.77 -2.18
C GLY A 445 13.71 9.31 -1.97
N MET A 446 14.67 8.83 -2.75
CA MET A 446 16.05 9.33 -2.73
C MET A 446 16.15 10.82 -3.08
N LEU A 447 15.46 11.26 -4.13
CA LEU A 447 15.51 12.67 -4.57
C LEU A 447 14.82 13.59 -3.57
N ALA A 448 13.75 13.14 -2.92
CA ALA A 448 13.10 13.89 -1.84
C ALA A 448 14.03 14.02 -0.62
N ALA A 449 14.72 12.93 -0.24
CA ALA A 449 15.71 12.96 0.84
C ALA A 449 16.88 13.93 0.53
N GLU A 450 17.40 13.90 -0.70
CA GLU A 450 18.46 14.82 -1.16
C GLU A 450 17.99 16.28 -1.08
N ALA A 451 16.77 16.58 -1.52
CA ALA A 451 16.21 17.93 -1.45
C ALA A 451 16.02 18.41 0.01
N ILE A 452 15.51 17.54 0.88
CA ILE A 452 15.30 17.85 2.30
C ILE A 452 16.63 18.21 2.97
N VAL A 453 17.67 17.39 2.81
CA VAL A 453 18.97 17.65 3.44
C VAL A 453 19.63 18.92 2.91
N GLU A 454 19.52 19.19 1.60
CA GLU A 454 20.07 20.40 0.99
C GLU A 454 19.38 21.68 1.50
N GLU A 455 18.07 21.64 1.75
CA GLU A 455 17.28 22.82 2.14
C GLU A 455 17.15 23.00 3.66
N MET A 456 17.18 21.92 4.46
CA MET A 456 17.15 22.01 5.92
C MET A 456 18.44 22.56 6.53
N GLY A 457 19.59 22.33 5.89
CA GLY A 457 20.91 22.80 6.37
C GLY A 457 21.33 22.23 7.73
N ASP A 458 22.34 22.87 8.35
CA ASP A 458 22.96 22.43 9.62
C ASP A 458 22.19 22.90 10.87
N GLY A 459 20.86 22.91 10.85
CA GLY A 459 20.05 23.28 12.03
C GLY A 459 20.10 22.22 13.13
N ASP A 460 19.82 22.61 14.39
CA ASP A 460 19.79 21.69 15.54
C ASP A 460 18.86 20.50 15.26
N SER A 461 19.38 19.28 15.35
CA SER A 461 18.59 18.07 15.12
C SER A 461 17.59 17.86 16.24
N ILE A 462 16.40 17.34 15.90
CA ILE A 462 15.41 16.94 16.89
C ILE A 462 15.92 15.79 17.78
N ALA A 463 16.89 15.00 17.31
CA ALA A 463 17.57 14.01 18.16
C ALA A 463 18.23 14.64 19.40
N GLU A 464 18.65 15.91 19.31
CA GLU A 464 19.28 16.65 20.41
C GLU A 464 18.24 17.44 21.24
N THR A 465 17.26 18.07 20.59
CA THR A 465 16.30 18.97 21.26
C THR A 465 15.09 18.25 21.84
N GLY A 466 14.69 17.11 21.26
CA GLY A 466 13.51 16.32 21.64
C GLY A 466 12.16 16.91 21.20
N GLU A 467 12.12 18.17 20.77
CA GLU A 467 10.89 18.89 20.41
C GLU A 467 11.13 19.80 19.19
N LEU A 468 10.06 20.06 18.42
CA LEU A 468 10.08 21.09 17.39
C LEU A 468 10.24 22.48 18.03
N PRO A 469 11.01 23.40 17.42
CA PRO A 469 11.06 24.79 17.87
C PRO A 469 9.66 25.42 17.94
N GLU A 470 9.36 26.18 19.00
CA GLU A 470 8.05 26.84 19.18
C GLU A 470 7.70 27.79 18.02
N ASP A 471 8.69 28.35 17.34
CA ASP A 471 8.57 29.23 16.18
C ASP A 471 8.81 28.51 14.84
N HIS A 472 8.75 27.18 14.81
CA HIS A 472 8.90 26.42 13.58
C HIS A 472 7.79 26.75 12.59
N ILE A 473 8.17 27.29 11.42
CA ILE A 473 7.27 27.52 10.30
C ILE A 473 7.56 26.44 9.25
N PRO A 474 6.56 25.61 8.89
CA PRO A 474 6.74 24.58 7.87
C PRO A 474 7.24 25.19 6.55
N GLN A 475 8.40 24.71 6.07
CA GLN A 475 9.01 25.17 4.82
C GLN A 475 8.66 24.22 3.67
N GLU A 476 8.47 24.75 2.46
CA GLU A 476 8.26 23.94 1.26
C GLU A 476 9.61 23.56 0.62
N VAL A 477 9.84 22.26 0.41
CA VAL A 477 11.08 21.74 -0.19
C VAL A 477 10.98 21.72 -1.71
N ALA A 478 10.96 22.90 -2.32
CA ALA A 478 10.60 23.08 -3.73
C ALA A 478 11.62 22.45 -4.71
N SER A 479 12.89 22.28 -4.32
CA SER A 479 13.90 21.71 -5.21
C SER A 479 13.65 20.24 -5.56
N TYR A 480 12.85 19.52 -4.77
CA TYR A 480 12.48 18.13 -5.07
C TYR A 480 11.80 17.99 -6.45
N ALA A 481 10.91 18.92 -6.80
CA ALA A 481 10.24 18.91 -8.11
C ALA A 481 11.25 19.04 -9.26
N SER A 482 12.19 19.99 -9.16
CA SER A 482 13.24 20.16 -10.16
C SER A 482 14.20 18.96 -10.23
N LYS A 483 14.49 18.33 -9.10
CA LYS A 483 15.29 17.08 -9.07
C LYS A 483 14.58 15.96 -9.82
N ILE A 484 13.27 15.80 -9.64
CA ILE A 484 12.46 14.82 -10.40
C ILE A 484 12.50 15.13 -11.90
N GLU A 485 12.25 16.38 -12.31
CA GLU A 485 12.28 16.82 -13.71
C GLU A 485 13.64 16.56 -14.38
N SER A 486 14.74 16.71 -13.63
CA SER A 486 16.10 16.45 -14.13
C SER A 486 16.52 14.97 -14.11
N SER A 487 15.67 14.09 -13.57
CA SER A 487 15.99 12.68 -13.34
C SER A 487 15.51 11.78 -14.47
N TRP A 488 16.06 10.55 -14.50
CA TRP A 488 15.59 9.52 -15.42
C TRP A 488 14.14 9.07 -15.15
N VAL A 489 13.56 9.38 -13.98
CA VAL A 489 12.14 9.09 -13.69
C VAL A 489 11.24 9.94 -14.59
N HIS A 490 11.56 11.23 -14.73
CA HIS A 490 10.83 12.13 -15.63
C HIS A 490 10.93 11.64 -17.07
N ASP A 491 12.14 11.37 -17.55
CA ASP A 491 12.37 10.90 -18.92
C ASP A 491 11.60 9.60 -19.23
N GLU A 492 11.64 8.64 -18.31
CA GLU A 492 10.96 7.36 -18.47
C GLU A 492 9.43 7.51 -18.55
N LEU A 493 8.83 8.30 -17.66
CA LEU A 493 7.38 8.52 -17.66
C LEU A 493 6.94 9.38 -18.85
N TYR A 494 7.75 10.37 -19.24
CA TYR A 494 7.47 11.23 -20.39
C TYR A 494 7.48 10.45 -21.71
N GLU A 495 8.36 9.46 -21.86
CA GLU A 495 8.45 8.60 -23.05
C GLU A 495 7.12 7.90 -23.37
N VAL A 496 6.37 7.52 -22.33
CA VAL A 496 5.12 6.75 -22.45
C VAL A 496 3.86 7.57 -22.14
N ARG A 497 3.99 8.91 -21.99
CA ARG A 497 2.95 9.80 -21.44
C ARG A 497 1.58 9.76 -22.11
N ASN A 498 1.51 9.34 -23.37
CA ASN A 498 0.29 9.32 -24.16
C ASN A 498 -0.32 7.91 -24.31
N CYS A 499 0.34 6.86 -23.80
CA CYS A 499 -0.05 5.48 -24.10
C CYS A 499 -1.41 5.13 -23.46
N HIS A 500 -1.58 5.37 -22.16
CA HIS A 500 -2.85 5.09 -21.47
C HIS A 500 -4.01 5.92 -22.02
N GLN A 501 -3.76 7.20 -22.29
CA GLN A 501 -4.73 8.13 -22.85
C GLN A 501 -5.22 7.69 -24.24
N ALA A 502 -4.36 7.04 -25.04
CA ALA A 502 -4.77 6.47 -26.31
C ALA A 502 -5.75 5.30 -26.15
N PHE A 503 -5.57 4.45 -25.11
CA PHE A 503 -6.53 3.41 -24.77
C PHE A 503 -7.87 4.01 -24.36
N ALA A 504 -7.87 4.97 -23.42
CA ALA A 504 -9.09 5.62 -22.96
C ALA A 504 -9.86 6.35 -24.08
N LYS A 505 -9.17 6.90 -25.08
CA LYS A 505 -9.80 7.64 -26.18
C LYS A 505 -10.29 6.79 -27.34
N TRP A 506 -9.51 5.78 -27.73
CA TRP A 506 -9.70 5.07 -29.00
C TRP A 506 -9.94 3.57 -28.81
N GLY A 507 -9.97 3.11 -27.57
CA GLY A 507 -10.14 1.72 -27.18
C GLY A 507 -8.92 0.85 -27.42
N ILE A 508 -9.01 -0.43 -27.03
CA ILE A 508 -7.85 -1.35 -26.96
C ILE A 508 -7.10 -1.50 -28.27
N GLY A 509 -7.81 -1.72 -29.39
CA GLY A 509 -7.16 -1.98 -30.68
C GLY A 509 -6.33 -0.79 -31.18
N ALA A 510 -6.93 0.40 -31.18
CA ALA A 510 -6.23 1.62 -31.62
C ALA A 510 -5.20 2.10 -30.58
N GLY A 511 -5.47 1.92 -29.28
CA GLY A 511 -4.52 2.20 -28.21
C GLY A 511 -3.26 1.34 -28.29
N LEU A 512 -3.39 0.05 -28.62
CA LEU A 512 -2.23 -0.83 -28.86
C LEU A 512 -1.40 -0.35 -30.07
N ALA A 513 -2.06 -0.04 -31.19
CA ALA A 513 -1.37 0.45 -32.38
C ALA A 513 -0.65 1.78 -32.10
N TYR A 514 -1.30 2.70 -31.37
CA TYR A 514 -0.69 3.95 -30.96
C TYR A 514 0.48 3.74 -30.00
N THR A 515 0.34 2.85 -29.01
CA THR A 515 1.44 2.53 -28.08
C THR A 515 2.65 1.97 -28.82
N GLY A 516 2.44 1.11 -29.83
CA GLY A 516 3.51 0.66 -30.72
C GLY A 516 4.17 1.83 -31.48
N LEU A 517 3.39 2.79 -31.97
CA LEU A 517 3.95 3.98 -32.61
C LEU A 517 4.71 4.88 -31.63
N ALA A 518 4.08 5.25 -30.51
CA ALA A 518 4.60 6.22 -29.56
C ALA A 518 5.80 5.69 -28.76
N ALA A 519 5.68 4.50 -28.16
CA ALA A 519 6.74 3.96 -27.29
C ALA A 519 7.85 3.23 -28.06
N HIS A 520 7.52 2.51 -29.15
CA HIS A 520 8.54 1.75 -29.89
C HIS A 520 9.22 2.58 -30.99
N LEU A 521 8.46 3.35 -31.79
CA LEU A 521 9.02 4.11 -32.92
C LEU A 521 9.43 5.55 -32.56
N LEU A 522 8.51 6.33 -31.97
CA LEU A 522 8.73 7.75 -31.70
C LEU A 522 9.50 8.00 -30.39
N LYS A 523 9.45 7.05 -29.45
CA LYS A 523 10.02 7.14 -28.11
C LYS A 523 9.56 8.42 -27.38
N GLY A 524 8.24 8.65 -27.40
CA GLY A 524 7.63 9.82 -26.77
C GLY A 524 7.96 11.17 -27.41
N LYS A 525 8.55 11.22 -28.61
CA LYS A 525 8.91 12.49 -29.27
C LYS A 525 7.78 13.13 -30.07
N GLU A 526 6.56 12.60 -29.97
CA GLU A 526 5.41 13.23 -30.60
C GLU A 526 5.19 14.68 -30.09
N PRO A 527 4.92 15.66 -30.97
CA PRO A 527 4.74 17.06 -30.58
C PRO A 527 3.32 17.36 -30.05
N TRP A 528 2.66 16.38 -29.44
CA TRP A 528 1.31 16.52 -28.88
C TRP A 528 1.16 15.76 -27.56
N THR A 529 0.07 16.08 -26.87
CA THR A 529 -0.40 15.44 -25.65
C THR A 529 -1.85 15.02 -25.86
N LEU A 530 -2.19 13.79 -25.50
CA LEU A 530 -3.56 13.32 -25.46
C LEU A 530 -4.17 13.66 -24.11
N ASP A 531 -5.32 14.33 -24.11
CA ASP A 531 -6.07 14.66 -22.91
C ASP A 531 -6.91 13.48 -22.40
N HIS A 532 -7.13 13.48 -21.09
CA HIS A 532 -8.03 12.61 -20.37
C HIS A 532 -8.62 13.39 -19.19
N THR A 533 -9.94 13.44 -19.08
CA THR A 533 -10.64 14.32 -18.12
C THR A 533 -11.68 13.58 -17.27
N THR A 534 -11.88 12.28 -17.52
CA THR A 534 -12.98 11.52 -16.92
C THR A 534 -12.42 10.58 -15.85
N PRO A 535 -12.68 10.81 -14.55
CA PRO A 535 -12.25 9.88 -13.52
C PRO A 535 -12.93 8.51 -13.69
N ASP A 536 -12.23 7.46 -13.24
CA ASP A 536 -12.65 6.06 -13.34
C ASP A 536 -14.07 5.80 -12.84
N SER A 537 -14.48 6.43 -11.73
CA SER A 537 -15.84 6.33 -11.16
C SER A 537 -16.94 6.69 -12.16
N LYS A 538 -16.71 7.69 -13.01
CA LYS A 538 -17.68 8.25 -13.98
C LYS A 538 -17.76 7.47 -15.29
N THR A 539 -16.89 6.48 -15.47
CA THR A 539 -16.90 5.61 -16.66
C THR A 539 -17.96 4.51 -16.58
N THR A 540 -18.37 4.14 -15.36
CA THR A 540 -19.39 3.11 -15.12
C THR A 540 -20.73 3.57 -15.67
N LYS A 541 -21.35 2.75 -16.51
CA LYS A 541 -22.64 3.03 -17.15
C LYS A 541 -23.77 2.24 -16.48
N GLU A 542 -25.01 2.61 -16.78
CA GLU A 542 -26.19 1.97 -16.21
C GLU A 542 -26.29 0.50 -16.63
N ALA A 543 -26.78 -0.34 -15.71
CA ALA A 543 -26.87 -1.78 -15.89
C ALA A 543 -27.79 -2.19 -17.05
N LYS A 544 -28.83 -1.40 -17.34
CA LYS A 544 -29.76 -1.65 -18.44
C LYS A 544 -29.10 -1.67 -19.83
N ASP A 545 -27.90 -1.08 -19.95
CA ASP A 545 -27.15 -1.00 -21.20
C ASP A 545 -26.21 -2.20 -21.40
N PHE A 546 -26.18 -3.15 -20.46
CA PHE A 546 -25.29 -4.32 -20.47
C PHE A 546 -26.03 -5.60 -20.14
N GLU A 547 -25.52 -6.70 -20.70
CA GLU A 547 -25.94 -8.03 -20.30
C GLU A 547 -25.12 -8.51 -19.09
N PRO A 548 -25.75 -9.14 -18.09
CA PRO A 548 -25.03 -9.81 -17.01
C PRO A 548 -24.04 -10.85 -17.54
N ILE A 549 -22.86 -10.91 -16.92
CA ILE A 549 -21.81 -11.89 -17.27
C ILE A 549 -22.02 -13.13 -16.40
N ASP A 550 -22.19 -14.29 -17.06
CA ASP A 550 -22.24 -15.59 -16.40
C ASP A 550 -20.83 -16.14 -16.21
N TYR A 551 -20.37 -16.19 -14.96
CA TYR A 551 -19.03 -16.68 -14.61
C TYR A 551 -19.10 -18.15 -14.19
N PRO A 552 -18.17 -19.01 -14.66
CA PRO A 552 -18.13 -20.41 -14.26
C PRO A 552 -17.96 -20.59 -12.75
N SER A 553 -18.60 -21.61 -12.19
CA SER A 553 -18.35 -22.02 -10.80
C SER A 553 -16.90 -22.45 -10.60
N PRO A 554 -16.29 -22.11 -9.44
CA PRO A 554 -14.91 -22.51 -9.14
C PRO A 554 -14.79 -24.03 -8.96
N ASP A 555 -13.64 -24.59 -9.34
CA ASP A 555 -13.37 -26.03 -9.22
C ASP A 555 -12.72 -26.43 -7.88
N GLY A 556 -12.34 -25.45 -7.06
CA GLY A 556 -11.69 -25.62 -5.77
C GLY A 556 -10.23 -26.07 -5.87
N LYS A 557 -9.66 -26.14 -7.08
CA LYS A 557 -8.29 -26.61 -7.36
C LYS A 557 -7.49 -25.53 -8.06
N LEU A 558 -7.89 -25.16 -9.27
CA LEU A 558 -7.29 -24.09 -10.07
C LEU A 558 -8.00 -22.76 -9.79
N THR A 559 -9.32 -22.81 -9.58
CA THR A 559 -10.18 -21.65 -9.34
C THR A 559 -10.91 -21.77 -8.00
N PHE A 560 -11.14 -20.63 -7.34
CA PHE A 560 -11.67 -20.58 -5.98
C PHE A 560 -12.81 -19.58 -5.84
N ASP A 561 -13.75 -19.85 -4.95
CA ASP A 561 -14.69 -18.82 -4.52
C ASP A 561 -13.93 -17.73 -3.73
N LEU A 562 -14.46 -16.50 -3.77
CA LEU A 562 -13.76 -15.33 -3.26
C LEU A 562 -13.48 -15.42 -1.75
N LEU A 563 -14.44 -15.87 -0.95
CA LEU A 563 -14.28 -15.94 0.51
C LEU A 563 -13.26 -17.01 0.92
N THR A 564 -13.28 -18.20 0.31
CA THR A 564 -12.24 -19.21 0.55
C THR A 564 -10.86 -18.68 0.17
N ASN A 565 -10.73 -17.97 -0.95
CA ASN A 565 -9.44 -17.42 -1.38
C ASN A 565 -8.97 -16.26 -0.51
N LEU A 566 -9.89 -15.42 -0.06
CA LEU A 566 -9.63 -14.29 0.82
C LEU A 566 -8.91 -14.69 2.10
N GLN A 567 -9.18 -15.89 2.64
CA GLN A 567 -8.46 -16.42 3.80
C GLN A 567 -6.94 -16.46 3.59
N ARG A 568 -6.46 -16.65 2.35
CA ARG A 568 -5.03 -16.66 2.00
C ARG A 568 -4.38 -15.28 1.97
N SER A 569 -5.16 -14.20 2.07
CA SER A 569 -4.63 -12.86 2.31
C SER A 569 -4.22 -12.64 3.77
N GLY A 570 -4.72 -13.48 4.68
CA GLY A 570 -4.57 -13.31 6.13
C GLY A 570 -5.24 -12.06 6.68
N THR A 571 -6.10 -11.40 5.89
CA THR A 571 -6.70 -10.13 6.30
C THR A 571 -7.52 -10.26 7.58
N TYR A 572 -7.33 -9.33 8.50
CA TYR A 572 -8.03 -9.32 9.78
C TYR A 572 -8.23 -7.90 10.30
N HIS A 573 -9.36 -7.66 10.95
CA HIS A 573 -9.63 -6.45 11.72
C HIS A 573 -10.41 -6.85 12.99
N ALA A 574 -10.25 -6.09 14.07
CA ALA A 574 -11.11 -6.24 15.23
C ALA A 574 -12.59 -6.02 14.81
N GLU A 575 -13.48 -6.96 15.15
CA GLU A 575 -14.89 -6.92 14.72
C GLU A 575 -15.66 -5.73 15.30
N ASP A 576 -15.33 -5.36 16.52
CA ASP A 576 -15.96 -4.27 17.26
C ASP A 576 -15.15 -2.98 17.11
N GLN A 577 -14.96 -2.50 15.89
CA GLN A 577 -14.38 -1.18 15.62
C GLN A 577 -15.25 -0.41 14.61
N PRO A 578 -15.19 0.93 14.58
CA PRO A 578 -15.90 1.71 13.58
C PRO A 578 -15.49 1.27 12.17
N ALA A 579 -16.47 1.10 11.28
CA ALA A 579 -16.18 0.81 9.89
C ALA A 579 -15.31 1.92 9.30
N HIS A 580 -14.18 1.53 8.72
CA HIS A 580 -13.26 2.45 8.05
C HIS A 580 -13.73 2.79 6.62
N LEU A 581 -14.79 2.13 6.16
CA LEU A 581 -15.50 2.36 4.91
C LEU A 581 -16.85 2.99 5.25
N ARG A 582 -16.97 4.30 5.05
CA ARG A 582 -18.13 5.06 5.51
C ARG A 582 -18.91 5.59 4.32
N ILE A 583 -20.23 5.48 4.39
CA ILE A 583 -21.10 6.13 3.41
C ILE A 583 -21.12 7.62 3.75
N LYS A 584 -20.80 8.47 2.77
CA LYS A 584 -20.92 9.92 2.89
C LYS A 584 -22.39 10.26 3.18
N PRO A 585 -22.72 10.94 4.30
CA PRO A 585 -24.11 11.16 4.71
C PRO A 585 -24.99 11.81 3.62
N GLU A 586 -24.41 12.74 2.86
CA GLU A 586 -25.07 13.44 1.75
C GLU A 586 -25.31 12.58 0.51
N LEU A 587 -24.74 11.37 0.45
CA LEU A 587 -24.88 10.40 -0.64
C LEU A 587 -25.53 9.07 -0.19
N ALA A 588 -26.16 9.04 0.98
CA ALA A 588 -26.82 7.84 1.52
C ALA A 588 -27.87 7.26 0.56
N GLU A 589 -28.69 8.11 -0.07
CA GLU A 589 -29.68 7.67 -1.08
C GLU A 589 -29.01 6.99 -2.29
N PHE A 590 -27.81 7.45 -2.67
CA PHE A 590 -27.08 6.84 -3.77
C PHE A 590 -26.66 5.42 -3.42
N ALA A 591 -26.09 5.23 -2.22
CA ALA A 591 -25.63 3.94 -1.73
C ALA A 591 -26.79 2.94 -1.54
N GLU A 592 -27.89 3.39 -0.96
CA GLU A 592 -29.00 2.52 -0.55
C GLU A 592 -29.96 2.19 -1.70
N SER A 593 -30.06 3.03 -2.71
CA SER A 593 -31.08 2.91 -3.77
C SER A 593 -30.51 3.00 -5.18
N ILE A 594 -29.77 4.07 -5.50
CA ILE A 594 -29.35 4.35 -6.88
C ILE A 594 -28.34 3.32 -7.39
N SER A 595 -27.33 2.98 -6.58
CA SER A 595 -26.27 2.03 -6.97
C SER A 595 -26.86 0.67 -7.38
N ILE A 596 -27.77 0.12 -6.56
CA ILE A 596 -28.40 -1.16 -6.87
C ILE A 596 -29.40 -1.07 -8.03
N LYS A 597 -30.19 0.00 -8.10
CA LYS A 597 -31.26 0.12 -9.10
C LYS A 597 -30.72 0.41 -10.49
N ASP A 598 -29.82 1.38 -10.59
CA ASP A 598 -29.37 1.93 -11.88
C ASP A 598 -28.06 1.27 -12.35
N PHE A 599 -27.21 0.82 -11.41
CA PHE A 599 -25.92 0.18 -11.71
C PHE A 599 -25.84 -1.29 -11.30
N SER A 600 -26.91 -1.89 -10.76
CA SER A 600 -26.91 -3.28 -10.29
C SER A 600 -25.85 -3.59 -9.21
N GLY A 601 -25.51 -2.61 -8.36
CA GLY A 601 -24.63 -2.78 -7.20
C GLY A 601 -23.22 -3.27 -7.56
N PRO A 602 -22.46 -2.53 -8.40
CA PRO A 602 -21.16 -2.98 -8.90
C PRO A 602 -20.12 -3.20 -7.79
N GLU A 603 -20.29 -2.61 -6.61
CA GLU A 603 -19.42 -2.80 -5.44
C GLU A 603 -19.40 -4.23 -4.91
N GLN A 604 -20.45 -5.02 -5.20
CA GLN A 604 -20.46 -6.46 -4.91
C GLN A 604 -19.51 -7.25 -5.84
N ARG A 605 -19.07 -6.64 -6.95
CA ARG A 605 -18.28 -7.30 -8.00
C ARG A 605 -16.86 -6.78 -8.10
N PHE A 606 -16.66 -5.46 -8.09
CA PHE A 606 -15.32 -4.88 -8.17
C PHE A 606 -14.53 -5.07 -6.88
N CYS A 607 -15.21 -5.25 -5.74
CA CYS A 607 -14.53 -5.45 -4.47
C CYS A 607 -13.85 -6.83 -4.45
N PRO A 608 -12.52 -6.90 -4.34
CA PRO A 608 -11.78 -8.16 -4.37
C PRO A 608 -11.80 -8.88 -3.00
N ALA A 609 -12.77 -8.57 -2.14
CA ALA A 609 -12.82 -9.05 -0.77
C ALA A 609 -14.24 -9.21 -0.20
N ALA A 610 -15.29 -9.13 -1.02
CA ALA A 610 -16.68 -9.30 -0.57
C ALA A 610 -17.04 -8.43 0.65
N VAL A 611 -16.58 -7.19 0.64
CA VAL A 611 -16.87 -6.21 1.70
C VAL A 611 -18.31 -5.71 1.58
N TYR A 612 -18.82 -5.55 0.37
CA TYR A 612 -20.15 -4.99 0.13
C TYR A 612 -21.11 -6.10 -0.29
N GLU A 613 -22.25 -6.18 0.39
CA GLU A 613 -23.32 -7.10 0.03
C GLU A 613 -24.68 -6.43 0.19
N TYR A 614 -25.63 -6.80 -0.67
CA TYR A 614 -27.02 -6.39 -0.54
C TYR A 614 -27.85 -7.57 -0.02
N VAL A 615 -28.32 -7.46 1.23
CA VAL A 615 -29.16 -8.47 1.89
C VAL A 615 -30.63 -8.09 1.80
N GLU A 616 -31.53 -9.08 1.75
CA GLU A 616 -32.97 -8.81 1.78
C GLU A 616 -33.40 -8.35 3.18
N ASP A 617 -34.06 -7.21 3.25
CA ASP A 617 -34.73 -6.74 4.45
C ASP A 617 -36.14 -7.34 4.50
N ALA A 618 -36.36 -8.23 5.47
CA ALA A 618 -37.62 -8.95 5.64
C ALA A 618 -38.79 -8.03 6.03
N GLU A 619 -38.52 -6.84 6.58
CA GLU A 619 -39.55 -5.89 7.01
C GLU A 619 -39.92 -4.91 5.88
N GLU A 620 -38.94 -4.48 5.07
CA GLU A 620 -39.15 -3.43 4.06
C GLU A 620 -39.32 -3.95 2.61
N GLN A 621 -39.16 -5.25 2.35
CA GLN A 621 -39.10 -5.83 0.99
C GLN A 621 -38.08 -5.11 0.08
N LYS A 622 -37.04 -4.54 0.67
CA LYS A 622 -35.95 -3.84 -0.01
C LYS A 622 -34.64 -4.56 0.26
N LYS A 623 -33.66 -4.33 -0.61
CA LYS A 623 -32.29 -4.77 -0.38
C LYS A 623 -31.56 -3.70 0.41
N LYS A 624 -30.86 -4.11 1.48
CA LYS A 624 -30.06 -3.24 2.33
C LYS A 624 -28.58 -3.51 2.10
N LEU A 625 -27.80 -2.44 1.92
CA LEU A 625 -26.34 -2.55 1.84
C LEU A 625 -25.74 -2.87 3.22
N VAL A 626 -24.95 -3.93 3.28
CA VAL A 626 -24.16 -4.32 4.45
C VAL A 626 -22.68 -4.20 4.09
N ILE A 627 -21.92 -3.59 5.00
CA ILE A 627 -20.47 -3.37 4.86
C ILE A 627 -19.73 -4.28 5.86
N ASN A 628 -19.14 -5.35 5.34
CA ASN A 628 -18.27 -6.30 6.01
C ASN A 628 -16.83 -5.78 6.04
N ALA A 629 -16.61 -4.68 6.78
CA ALA A 629 -15.33 -3.97 6.82
C ALA A 629 -14.14 -4.85 7.26
N GLN A 630 -14.39 -5.90 8.06
CA GLN A 630 -13.39 -6.86 8.51
C GLN A 630 -12.69 -7.62 7.38
N ASN A 631 -13.33 -7.75 6.21
CA ASN A 631 -12.78 -8.44 5.06
C ASN A 631 -11.82 -7.57 4.23
N CYS A 632 -11.77 -6.25 4.48
CA CYS A 632 -11.12 -5.31 3.57
C CYS A 632 -9.62 -5.56 3.40
N VAL A 633 -9.16 -5.82 2.17
CA VAL A 633 -7.72 -5.98 1.88
C VAL A 633 -6.98 -4.66 1.59
N HIS A 634 -7.63 -3.53 1.91
CA HIS A 634 -7.09 -2.17 1.72
C HIS A 634 -6.64 -1.86 0.28
N CYS A 635 -7.27 -2.50 -0.71
CA CYS A 635 -6.88 -2.33 -2.11
C CYS A 635 -7.07 -0.90 -2.62
N LYS A 636 -8.00 -0.13 -2.01
CA LYS A 636 -8.51 1.21 -2.39
C LYS A 636 -9.46 1.27 -3.60
N CYS A 637 -9.79 0.13 -4.21
CA CYS A 637 -10.67 0.07 -5.40
C CYS A 637 -12.03 0.77 -5.19
N CYS A 638 -12.67 0.60 -4.04
CA CYS A 638 -13.98 1.22 -3.77
C CYS A 638 -13.93 2.75 -3.73
N SER A 639 -12.82 3.35 -3.32
CA SER A 639 -12.64 4.81 -3.34
C SER A 639 -12.40 5.38 -4.74
N ILE A 640 -12.27 4.51 -5.77
CA ILE A 640 -11.95 4.89 -7.14
C ILE A 640 -13.08 4.50 -8.10
N LYS A 641 -13.51 3.23 -8.07
CA LYS A 641 -14.43 2.67 -9.09
C LYS A 641 -15.91 2.97 -8.83
N MET A 642 -16.25 3.29 -7.59
CA MET A 642 -17.64 3.35 -7.15
C MET A 642 -18.41 4.48 -7.84
N PRO A 643 -19.49 4.18 -8.58
CA PRO A 643 -20.31 5.23 -9.20
C PRO A 643 -20.87 6.13 -8.11
N GLY A 644 -20.81 7.45 -8.32
CA GLY A 644 -21.25 8.44 -7.34
C GLY A 644 -20.28 8.68 -6.18
N GLU A 645 -19.17 7.92 -6.06
CA GLU A 645 -18.10 8.13 -5.08
C GLU A 645 -18.59 8.30 -3.63
N TYR A 646 -19.60 7.52 -3.24
CA TYR A 646 -20.29 7.66 -1.94
C TYR A 646 -19.57 6.99 -0.77
N ILE A 647 -18.46 6.27 -1.00
CA ILE A 647 -17.61 5.74 0.07
C ILE A 647 -16.45 6.68 0.35
N ASP A 648 -16.32 7.03 1.62
CA ASP A 648 -15.11 7.58 2.21
C ASP A 648 -14.27 6.45 2.82
N TRP A 649 -13.06 6.24 2.28
CA TRP A 649 -12.10 5.26 2.78
C TRP A 649 -11.15 5.93 3.76
N THR A 650 -11.29 5.58 5.04
CA THR A 650 -10.38 5.99 6.11
C THR A 650 -9.52 4.80 6.54
N VAL A 651 -8.46 5.07 7.31
CA VAL A 651 -7.67 3.99 7.92
C VAL A 651 -8.44 3.33 9.07
N PRO A 652 -8.44 1.99 9.19
CA PRO A 652 -8.86 1.30 10.41
C PRO A 652 -7.84 1.50 11.53
N GLU A 653 -8.09 0.88 12.69
CA GLU A 653 -7.06 0.71 13.72
C GLU A 653 -5.80 0.08 13.11
N GLY A 654 -4.63 0.54 13.57
CA GLY A 654 -3.34 0.10 13.06
C GLY A 654 -3.10 -1.41 13.29
N GLY A 655 -2.38 -2.04 12.37
CA GLY A 655 -2.17 -3.49 12.35
C GLY A 655 -3.31 -4.29 11.69
N GLY A 656 -4.50 -3.71 11.54
CA GLY A 656 -5.60 -4.32 10.78
C GLY A 656 -5.38 -4.25 9.27
N GLY A 657 -5.87 -5.27 8.55
CA GLY A 657 -5.71 -5.41 7.10
C GLY A 657 -5.02 -6.73 6.70
N PRO A 658 -4.56 -6.83 5.45
CA PRO A 658 -3.84 -7.99 4.93
C PRO A 658 -2.60 -8.37 5.76
N GLN A 659 -2.22 -9.65 5.67
CA GLN A 659 -1.00 -10.19 6.28
C GLN A 659 -0.15 -10.85 5.20
N TYR A 660 0.19 -10.08 4.16
CA TYR A 660 0.94 -10.58 3.01
C TYR A 660 2.38 -10.95 3.40
N GLN A 661 2.79 -12.17 3.06
CA GLN A 661 4.13 -12.69 3.39
C GLN A 661 5.05 -12.71 2.16
N VAL A 662 4.54 -13.17 1.02
CA VAL A 662 5.32 -13.43 -0.22
C VAL A 662 4.76 -12.67 -1.44
N MET A 663 4.08 -11.54 -1.21
CA MET A 663 3.33 -10.80 -2.22
C MET A 663 4.12 -9.70 -2.91
#